data_AF-A0A519J4I4-F1
#
_entry.id   AF-A0A519J4I4-F1
#
_cell.length_a   1.000
_cell.length_b   1.000
_cell.length_c   1.000
_cell.angle_alpha   90.00
_cell.angle_beta   90.00
_cell.angle_gamma   90.00
#
_symmetry.space_group_name_H-M   'P 1'
#
loop_
_entity.id
_entity.type
_entity.pdbx_description
1 polymer ?
#
loop_
_entity_poly.entity_id
_entity_poly.type
_entity_poly.pdbx_seq_one_letter_code
_entity_poly.pdbx_strand_id
1 'polypeptide(L)'
;MSRKIPQRVAFGLPVGDNESLPSLMARVAHHNVLGHPSILIERQWPPSNLSISAQNKLSVVVRSYAARIRSMFSETYQNGLHISFMTYESMRVAPAALQASPHHRWPWLIRPLGFCPFTWQRLIDACPGCRKSLKLDLAPLYECKSCGFDLREAVTSEVPKNLREGLATVATFILKQWTRVGVYDTRLPGPLAQLSGPQVFELIVLLAKAKNPDGIGEGGIRGTVPEEGLIDGLETLYGFPESLRRVADANENKIEPAFFHRLEVAAQARDGPLREMLDTMAAMRGRRRGVSRLKQKRVAGGKMTATQLAAALHIERSQLRTIIDAGVLGDREARGQQRRYDWFSEEDFHRAAAFVGGRAYASSWAKQTRVSPVVVRQLLGVGLLKLDRSIEVEQVFDKPQLTKASIDGFSSALLDRIQFSHPHRDWVPLHDAFTVIGGAHKPWAPVLLAALYGTFPHGLQSSGRYELKIGDLCIHSSVAWAFRMRALFGAQQFYEMRISDFGPYRPTAMTRTEAERYLNCYPADITRLIESGNLTLLSDNPASLCAASVETFGSRYVSTREIAAIVLSTWVEEPDRGHRNQFPRHEGFLHRADLHRPDGIMARLRAHLRLPRRVVMGPATRRPNYQYESVWQPLIRPSTSDLRFTAVSDSPVIRLRSVSRLLDAQQD
;
A
#
# COMPACT_ATOMS: atom_id res chain seq x y z
N MET A 1 -2.07 -62.08 -47.79
CA MET A 1 -2.31 -63.48 -47.33
C MET A 1 -3.51 -63.48 -46.39
N SER A 2 -4.66 -63.94 -46.87
CA SER A 2 -5.87 -64.12 -46.04
C SER A 2 -5.59 -65.20 -44.99
N ARG A 3 -5.40 -64.80 -43.72
CA ARG A 3 -5.19 -65.76 -42.62
C ARG A 3 -6.48 -66.57 -42.49
N LYS A 4 -6.36 -67.89 -42.66
CA LYS A 4 -7.46 -68.84 -42.51
C LYS A 4 -8.12 -68.60 -41.15
N ILE A 5 -9.45 -68.48 -41.18
CA ILE A 5 -10.34 -68.37 -40.01
C ILE A 5 -9.85 -69.34 -38.92
N PRO A 6 -9.66 -68.91 -37.66
CA PRO A 6 -9.16 -69.78 -36.61
C PRO A 6 -10.08 -70.99 -36.48
N GLN A 7 -9.48 -72.18 -36.54
CA GLN A 7 -10.16 -73.45 -36.28
C GLN A 7 -10.93 -73.30 -34.96
N ARG A 8 -12.22 -73.64 -34.98
CA ARG A 8 -13.02 -73.76 -33.76
C ARG A 8 -12.22 -74.56 -32.74
N VAL A 9 -12.14 -74.07 -31.50
CA VAL A 9 -11.48 -74.83 -30.44
C VAL A 9 -12.17 -76.19 -30.29
N ALA A 10 -11.41 -77.22 -29.91
CA ALA A 10 -11.93 -78.56 -29.73
C ALA A 10 -12.88 -78.62 -28.51
N PHE A 11 -12.57 -77.88 -27.45
CA PHE A 11 -13.29 -77.91 -26.18
C PHE A 11 -13.60 -76.50 -25.65
N GLY A 12 -14.87 -76.26 -25.31
CA GLY A 12 -15.27 -75.08 -24.54
C GLY A 12 -15.05 -75.31 -23.05
N LEU A 13 -15.03 -74.24 -22.25
CA LEU A 13 -14.95 -74.32 -20.79
C LEU A 13 -16.13 -73.59 -20.15
N PRO A 14 -16.61 -74.06 -18.98
CA PRO A 14 -17.62 -73.34 -18.22
C PRO A 14 -17.07 -72.00 -17.73
N VAL A 15 -17.92 -70.98 -17.79
CA VAL A 15 -17.60 -69.63 -17.31
C VAL A 15 -17.67 -69.63 -15.80
N GLY A 16 -16.59 -69.23 -15.14
CA GLY A 16 -16.55 -69.08 -13.69
C GLY A 16 -17.38 -67.88 -13.19
N ASP A 17 -17.72 -67.89 -11.91
CA ASP A 17 -18.43 -66.78 -11.29
C ASP A 17 -17.60 -65.50 -11.33
N ASN A 18 -18.19 -64.43 -11.86
CA ASN A 18 -17.55 -63.13 -12.06
C ASN A 18 -16.24 -63.22 -12.85
N GLU A 19 -16.08 -64.25 -13.69
CA GLU A 19 -14.89 -64.42 -14.51
C GLU A 19 -14.75 -63.26 -15.50
N SER A 20 -13.54 -62.71 -15.60
CA SER A 20 -13.22 -61.70 -16.60
C SER A 20 -13.13 -62.31 -18.00
N LEU A 21 -13.51 -61.58 -19.05
CA LEU A 21 -13.43 -62.10 -20.41
C LEU A 21 -12.00 -62.57 -20.80
N PRO A 22 -10.92 -61.83 -20.48
CA PRO A 22 -9.56 -62.32 -20.69
C PRO A 22 -9.26 -63.65 -19.98
N SER A 23 -9.80 -63.86 -18.78
CA SER A 23 -9.60 -65.11 -18.04
C SER A 23 -10.16 -66.32 -18.78
N LEU A 24 -11.41 -66.22 -19.22
CA LEU A 24 -12.06 -67.28 -19.98
C LEU A 24 -11.27 -67.59 -21.25
N MET A 25 -10.89 -66.55 -21.98
CA MET A 25 -10.10 -66.70 -23.20
C MET A 25 -8.74 -67.33 -22.94
N ALA A 26 -8.04 -66.94 -21.87
CA ALA A 26 -6.78 -67.54 -21.49
C ALA A 26 -6.92 -69.02 -21.14
N ARG A 27 -7.93 -69.37 -20.33
CA ARG A 27 -8.21 -70.76 -19.95
C ARG A 27 -8.59 -71.62 -21.17
N VAL A 28 -9.45 -71.12 -22.06
CA VAL A 28 -9.84 -71.83 -23.29
C VAL A 28 -8.64 -72.03 -24.21
N ALA A 29 -7.82 -71.00 -24.41
CA ALA A 29 -6.61 -71.09 -25.22
C ALA A 29 -5.64 -72.14 -24.66
N HIS A 30 -5.36 -72.10 -23.36
CA HIS A 30 -4.48 -73.06 -22.70
C HIS A 30 -5.01 -74.49 -22.76
N HIS A 31 -6.30 -74.71 -22.48
CA HIS A 31 -6.92 -76.03 -22.54
C HIS A 31 -6.92 -76.63 -23.95
N ASN A 32 -6.88 -75.79 -24.99
CA ASN A 32 -6.78 -76.22 -26.39
C ASN A 32 -5.35 -76.08 -26.95
N VAL A 33 -4.33 -75.93 -26.09
CA VAL A 33 -2.90 -75.87 -26.46
C VAL A 33 -2.60 -74.78 -27.51
N LEU A 34 -3.31 -73.64 -27.42
CA LEU A 34 -3.05 -72.47 -28.27
C LEU A 34 -1.93 -71.63 -27.66
N GLY A 35 -1.01 -71.16 -28.51
CA GLY A 35 0.17 -70.40 -28.06
C GLY A 35 -0.15 -69.05 -27.42
N HIS A 36 -1.31 -68.44 -27.71
CA HIS A 36 -1.74 -67.18 -27.10
C HIS A 36 -3.27 -66.96 -27.19
N PRO A 37 -3.93 -66.30 -26.22
CA PRO A 37 -5.38 -66.08 -26.24
C PRO A 37 -5.87 -65.16 -27.36
N SER A 38 -5.01 -64.27 -27.87
CA SER A 38 -5.34 -63.38 -29.01
C SER A 38 -5.67 -64.14 -30.29
N ILE A 39 -5.21 -65.39 -30.42
CA ILE A 39 -5.52 -66.27 -31.57
C ILE A 39 -7.03 -66.50 -31.69
N LEU A 40 -7.77 -66.44 -30.58
CA LEU A 40 -9.22 -66.61 -30.55
C LEU A 40 -10.00 -65.45 -31.20
N ILE A 41 -9.36 -64.28 -31.42
CA ILE A 41 -10.05 -63.04 -31.84
C ILE A 41 -9.36 -62.25 -32.95
N GLU A 42 -8.19 -62.66 -33.46
CA GLU A 42 -7.41 -61.95 -34.49
C GLU A 42 -7.26 -60.43 -34.23
N ARG A 43 -7.25 -60.02 -32.96
CA ARG A 43 -7.30 -58.62 -32.53
C ARG A 43 -6.32 -58.34 -31.40
N GLN A 44 -6.21 -57.06 -31.06
CA GLN A 44 -5.44 -56.56 -29.92
C GLN A 44 -5.84 -57.29 -28.63
N TRP A 45 -4.83 -57.64 -27.83
CA TRP A 45 -4.98 -58.25 -26.52
C TRP A 45 -4.59 -57.24 -25.43
N PRO A 46 -5.37 -57.10 -24.36
CA PRO A 46 -6.67 -57.74 -24.12
C PRO A 46 -7.80 -57.15 -25.00
N PRO A 47 -8.92 -57.88 -25.18
CA PRO A 47 -9.99 -57.50 -26.11
C PRO A 47 -10.86 -56.35 -25.61
N SER A 48 -10.31 -55.14 -25.49
CA SER A 48 -11.06 -53.99 -24.98
C SER A 48 -12.06 -53.40 -25.98
N ASN A 49 -11.96 -53.74 -27.27
CA ASN A 49 -12.82 -53.22 -28.34
C ASN A 49 -13.32 -54.34 -29.28
N LEU A 50 -14.38 -55.03 -28.87
CA LEU A 50 -15.07 -56.02 -29.69
C LEU A 50 -16.45 -55.51 -30.10
N SER A 51 -16.71 -55.49 -31.41
CA SER A 51 -18.07 -55.24 -31.94
C SER A 51 -19.02 -56.38 -31.55
N ILE A 52 -20.34 -56.13 -31.58
CA ILE A 52 -21.35 -57.17 -31.29
C ILE A 52 -21.16 -58.40 -32.19
N SER A 53 -20.85 -58.20 -33.47
CA SER A 53 -20.53 -59.29 -34.40
C SER A 53 -19.28 -60.06 -33.97
N ALA A 54 -18.21 -59.37 -33.53
CA ALA A 54 -17.01 -60.03 -33.01
C ALA A 54 -17.28 -60.78 -31.71
N GLN A 55 -18.13 -60.26 -30.82
CA GLN A 55 -18.55 -60.94 -29.59
C GLN A 55 -19.35 -62.22 -29.90
N ASN A 56 -20.24 -62.19 -30.89
CA ASN A 56 -20.98 -63.37 -31.36
C ASN A 56 -20.06 -64.40 -32.03
N LYS A 57 -19.07 -63.96 -32.81
CA LYS A 57 -18.04 -64.86 -33.35
C LYS A 57 -17.23 -65.51 -32.23
N LEU A 58 -16.81 -64.71 -31.25
CA LEU A 58 -16.08 -65.21 -30.09
C LEU A 58 -16.88 -66.27 -29.33
N SER A 59 -18.19 -66.09 -29.13
CA SER A 59 -19.02 -67.09 -28.45
C SER A 59 -19.03 -68.44 -29.17
N VAL A 60 -19.04 -68.45 -30.50
CA VAL A 60 -18.91 -69.67 -31.30
C VAL A 60 -17.50 -70.28 -31.14
N VAL A 61 -16.46 -69.44 -31.19
CA VAL A 61 -15.07 -69.89 -31.06
C VAL A 61 -14.80 -70.52 -29.70
N VAL A 62 -15.26 -69.91 -28.60
CA VAL A 62 -15.04 -70.45 -27.23
C VAL A 62 -16.13 -71.43 -26.78
N ARG A 63 -17.08 -71.76 -27.65
CA ARG A 63 -18.23 -72.64 -27.39
C ARG A 63 -19.04 -72.23 -26.15
N SER A 64 -19.39 -70.95 -26.06
CA SER A 64 -20.22 -70.38 -24.99
C SER A 64 -21.45 -69.67 -25.56
N TYR A 65 -22.41 -69.31 -24.70
CA TYR A 65 -23.60 -68.59 -25.12
C TYR A 65 -23.27 -67.13 -25.47
N ALA A 66 -23.77 -66.65 -26.61
CA ALA A 66 -23.54 -65.27 -27.05
C ALA A 66 -23.98 -64.24 -26.01
N ALA A 67 -25.13 -64.45 -25.36
CA ALA A 67 -25.61 -63.57 -24.29
C ALA A 67 -24.63 -63.51 -23.10
N ARG A 68 -24.00 -64.63 -22.75
CA ARG A 68 -23.01 -64.69 -21.66
C ARG A 68 -21.73 -63.94 -22.02
N ILE A 69 -21.20 -64.13 -23.22
CA ILE A 69 -20.02 -63.39 -23.70
C ILE A 69 -20.27 -61.88 -23.74
N ARG A 70 -21.45 -61.46 -24.20
CA ARG A 70 -21.86 -60.04 -24.17
C ARG A 70 -21.93 -59.50 -22.74
N SER A 71 -22.48 -60.27 -21.79
CA SER A 71 -22.48 -59.90 -20.36
C SER A 71 -21.07 -59.74 -19.81
N MET A 72 -20.19 -60.72 -20.04
CA MET A 72 -18.80 -60.67 -19.59
C MET A 72 -18.03 -59.50 -20.21
N PHE A 73 -18.24 -59.23 -21.50
CA PHE A 73 -17.64 -58.08 -22.17
C PHE A 73 -18.13 -56.76 -21.53
N SER A 74 -19.44 -56.64 -21.28
CA SER A 74 -20.02 -55.48 -20.61
C SER A 74 -19.48 -55.29 -19.20
N GLU A 75 -19.39 -56.36 -18.38
CA GLU A 75 -18.82 -56.33 -17.03
C GLU A 75 -17.33 -55.99 -17.03
N THR A 76 -16.58 -56.50 -18.00
CA THR A 76 -15.13 -56.30 -18.09
C THR A 76 -14.75 -54.93 -18.64
N TYR A 77 -15.43 -54.45 -19.68
CA TYR A 77 -15.00 -53.28 -20.48
C TYR A 77 -16.02 -52.15 -20.61
N GLN A 78 -17.31 -52.41 -20.34
CA GLN A 78 -18.39 -51.41 -20.43
C GLN A 78 -19.13 -51.27 -19.10
N ASN A 79 -18.38 -51.38 -18.00
CA ASN A 79 -18.93 -51.32 -16.65
C ASN A 79 -19.27 -49.89 -16.19
N GLY A 80 -19.18 -48.90 -17.07
CA GLY A 80 -19.49 -47.50 -16.79
C GLY A 80 -18.38 -46.76 -16.04
N LEU A 81 -17.27 -47.42 -15.69
CA LEU A 81 -16.11 -46.77 -15.10
C LEU A 81 -15.24 -46.12 -16.18
N HIS A 82 -14.68 -44.96 -15.85
CA HIS A 82 -13.68 -44.28 -16.63
C HIS A 82 -12.44 -45.17 -16.79
N ILE A 83 -11.84 -45.17 -17.98
CA ILE A 83 -10.72 -46.07 -18.34
C ILE A 83 -9.52 -45.94 -17.39
N SER A 84 -9.32 -44.77 -16.78
CA SER A 84 -8.26 -44.56 -15.79
C SER A 84 -8.45 -45.37 -14.50
N PHE A 85 -9.64 -45.92 -14.24
CA PHE A 85 -9.90 -46.81 -13.10
C PHE A 85 -9.72 -48.29 -13.44
N MET A 86 -9.43 -48.64 -14.69
CA MET A 86 -9.26 -50.01 -15.12
C MET A 86 -7.78 -50.34 -15.33
N THR A 87 -7.36 -51.53 -14.96
CA THR A 87 -6.03 -52.07 -15.31
C THR A 87 -6.20 -53.31 -16.17
N TYR A 88 -5.61 -53.29 -17.35
CA TYR A 88 -5.71 -54.36 -18.34
C TYR A 88 -4.34 -54.98 -18.69
N GLU A 89 -3.25 -54.28 -18.36
CA GLU A 89 -1.87 -54.72 -18.67
C GLU A 89 -1.26 -55.55 -17.52
N SER A 90 -1.70 -55.30 -16.28
CA SER A 90 -1.26 -56.02 -15.09
C SER A 90 -2.36 -56.95 -14.60
N MET A 91 -2.01 -58.19 -14.27
CA MET A 91 -2.89 -59.11 -13.56
C MET A 91 -2.81 -58.86 -12.05
N ARG A 92 -3.96 -58.90 -11.37
CA ARG A 92 -4.03 -58.86 -9.91
C ARG A 92 -4.84 -60.04 -9.43
N VAL A 93 -4.42 -60.70 -8.37
CA VAL A 93 -5.08 -61.93 -7.91
C VAL A 93 -5.26 -61.96 -6.40
N ALA A 94 -6.31 -62.66 -5.94
CA ALA A 94 -6.44 -63.08 -4.56
C ALA A 94 -6.16 -64.59 -4.44
N PRO A 95 -5.13 -65.02 -3.70
CA PRO A 95 -4.73 -66.43 -3.59
C PRO A 95 -5.86 -67.38 -3.17
N ALA A 96 -6.61 -67.06 -2.10
CA ALA A 96 -7.73 -67.89 -1.64
C ALA A 96 -8.86 -67.98 -2.68
N ALA A 97 -9.05 -66.93 -3.48
CA ALA A 97 -10.06 -66.92 -4.52
C ALA A 97 -9.64 -67.78 -5.72
N LEU A 98 -8.34 -67.88 -6.01
CA LEU A 98 -7.77 -68.80 -7.00
C LEU A 98 -7.79 -70.26 -6.51
N GLN A 99 -7.56 -70.49 -5.22
CA GLN A 99 -7.72 -71.82 -4.60
C GLN A 99 -9.16 -72.32 -4.76
N ALA A 100 -10.14 -71.47 -4.46
CA ALA A 100 -11.56 -71.82 -4.59
C ALA A 100 -11.99 -72.04 -6.04
N SER A 101 -11.47 -71.22 -6.97
CA SER A 101 -11.72 -71.40 -8.40
C SER A 101 -10.62 -70.74 -9.23
N PRO A 102 -9.88 -71.48 -10.08
CA PRO A 102 -8.65 -71.03 -10.73
C PRO A 102 -8.91 -70.14 -11.96
N HIS A 103 -9.65 -69.06 -11.77
CA HIS A 103 -9.93 -68.04 -12.80
C HIS A 103 -9.78 -66.61 -12.26
N HIS A 104 -9.43 -65.70 -13.17
CA HIS A 104 -9.30 -64.28 -12.86
C HIS A 104 -10.66 -63.58 -12.94
N ARG A 105 -11.02 -62.85 -11.88
CA ARG A 105 -12.33 -62.20 -11.75
C ARG A 105 -12.28 -60.76 -12.26
N TRP A 106 -13.33 -60.30 -12.93
CA TRP A 106 -13.36 -58.96 -13.51
C TRP A 106 -13.22 -57.81 -12.49
N PRO A 107 -13.66 -57.89 -11.22
CA PRO A 107 -13.45 -56.81 -10.26
C PRO A 107 -11.97 -56.57 -9.94
N TRP A 108 -11.11 -57.56 -10.18
CA TRP A 108 -9.66 -57.41 -10.04
C TRP A 108 -9.03 -56.56 -11.14
N LEU A 109 -9.80 -56.10 -12.13
CA LEU A 109 -9.37 -55.08 -13.10
C LEU A 109 -9.64 -53.66 -12.60
N ILE A 110 -10.43 -53.48 -11.54
CA ILE A 110 -10.81 -52.14 -11.02
C ILE A 110 -9.73 -51.64 -10.10
N ARG A 111 -8.86 -50.75 -10.58
CA ARG A 111 -7.62 -50.36 -9.93
C ARG A 111 -7.80 -49.84 -8.50
N PRO A 112 -8.78 -48.97 -8.18
CA PRO A 112 -9.00 -48.52 -6.80
C PRO A 112 -9.41 -49.64 -5.85
N LEU A 113 -9.95 -50.75 -6.35
CA LEU A 113 -10.29 -51.91 -5.56
C LEU A 113 -9.03 -52.75 -5.32
N GLY A 114 -8.34 -52.50 -4.21
CA GLY A 114 -7.10 -53.18 -3.80
C GLY A 114 -7.30 -54.57 -3.18
N PHE A 115 -8.55 -55.03 -3.06
CA PHE A 115 -8.91 -56.29 -2.41
C PHE A 115 -9.92 -57.08 -3.25
N CYS A 116 -10.02 -58.38 -2.95
CA CYS A 116 -11.05 -59.23 -3.51
C CYS A 116 -12.34 -59.11 -2.67
N PRO A 117 -13.46 -58.63 -3.24
CA PRO A 117 -14.70 -58.45 -2.48
C PRO A 117 -15.32 -59.77 -2.01
N PHE A 118 -14.90 -60.91 -2.56
CA PHE A 118 -15.44 -62.23 -2.21
C PHE A 118 -14.71 -62.91 -1.07
N THR A 119 -13.38 -62.74 -1.00
CA THR A 119 -12.53 -63.40 0.00
C THR A 119 -11.94 -62.44 1.01
N TRP A 120 -12.10 -61.13 0.81
CA TRP A 120 -11.53 -60.07 1.64
C TRP A 120 -10.00 -60.10 1.72
N GLN A 121 -9.32 -60.78 0.79
CA GLN A 121 -7.87 -60.75 0.69
C GLN A 121 -7.41 -59.56 -0.14
N ARG A 122 -6.31 -58.91 0.27
CA ARG A 122 -5.64 -57.91 -0.57
C ARG A 122 -5.11 -58.56 -1.84
N LEU A 123 -5.30 -57.88 -2.96
CA LEU A 123 -4.83 -58.35 -4.26
C LEU A 123 -3.32 -58.20 -4.34
N ILE A 124 -2.66 -59.21 -4.87
CA ILE A 124 -1.24 -59.14 -5.23
C ILE A 124 -1.12 -58.91 -6.75
N ASP A 125 -0.20 -58.04 -7.13
CA ASP A 125 0.09 -57.68 -8.53
C ASP A 125 1.52 -58.06 -8.95
N ALA A 126 2.30 -58.59 -8.01
CA ALA A 126 3.64 -59.14 -8.22
C ALA A 126 3.73 -60.55 -7.63
N CYS A 127 4.54 -61.39 -8.27
CA CYS A 127 4.79 -62.73 -7.77
C CYS A 127 5.59 -62.69 -6.45
N PRO A 128 5.17 -63.37 -5.37
CA PRO A 128 5.94 -63.42 -4.12
C PRO A 128 7.32 -64.09 -4.28
N GLY A 129 7.43 -65.06 -5.18
CA GLY A 129 8.69 -65.77 -5.44
C GLY A 129 9.74 -64.93 -6.16
N CYS A 130 9.38 -64.27 -7.28
CA CYS A 130 10.35 -63.55 -8.12
C CYS A 130 10.14 -62.02 -8.20
N ARG A 131 9.11 -61.49 -7.54
CA ARG A 131 8.72 -60.05 -7.50
C ARG A 131 8.38 -59.40 -8.84
N LYS A 132 8.36 -60.16 -9.93
CA LYS A 132 7.93 -59.64 -11.24
C LYS A 132 6.42 -59.39 -11.24
N SER A 133 6.00 -58.30 -11.87
CA SER A 133 4.59 -57.97 -12.07
C SER A 133 3.88 -59.10 -12.81
N LEU A 134 2.70 -59.43 -12.32
CA LEU A 134 1.84 -60.44 -12.90
C LEU A 134 1.19 -59.88 -14.17
N LYS A 135 1.13 -60.68 -15.22
CA LYS A 135 0.55 -60.30 -16.52
C LYS A 135 -0.63 -61.20 -16.85
N LEU A 136 -1.59 -60.62 -17.55
CA LEU A 136 -2.79 -61.31 -18.02
C LEU A 136 -2.55 -61.79 -19.47
N ASP A 137 -1.52 -62.60 -19.70
CA ASP A 137 -1.06 -63.00 -21.03
C ASP A 137 -1.34 -64.47 -21.37
N LEU A 138 -1.00 -65.41 -20.47
CA LEU A 138 -1.08 -66.85 -20.70
C LEU A 138 -1.66 -67.58 -19.49
N ALA A 139 -2.39 -68.67 -19.72
CA ALA A 139 -2.79 -69.60 -18.67
C ALA A 139 -1.70 -70.68 -18.42
N PRO A 140 -1.72 -71.40 -17.29
CA PRO A 140 -2.65 -71.24 -16.15
C PRO A 140 -2.46 -69.88 -15.45
N LEU A 141 -3.55 -69.21 -15.08
CA LEU A 141 -3.52 -67.88 -14.47
C LEU A 141 -3.09 -67.90 -12.99
N TYR A 142 -3.01 -69.10 -12.41
CA TYR A 142 -2.56 -69.32 -11.04
C TYR A 142 -1.05 -69.57 -10.94
N GLU A 143 -0.27 -69.51 -12.02
CA GLU A 143 1.18 -69.68 -11.98
C GLU A 143 1.92 -68.44 -12.48
N CYS A 144 3.00 -68.09 -11.82
CA CYS A 144 3.90 -67.05 -12.28
C CYS A 144 4.64 -67.48 -13.55
N LYS A 145 4.47 -66.73 -14.64
CA LYS A 145 5.13 -67.02 -15.94
C LYS A 145 6.65 -66.88 -15.94
N SER A 146 7.21 -66.24 -14.92
CA SER A 146 8.65 -66.04 -14.83
C SER A 146 9.38 -67.09 -14.01
N CYS A 147 8.74 -67.67 -12.99
CA CYS A 147 9.41 -68.58 -12.06
C CYS A 147 8.61 -69.83 -11.70
N GLY A 148 7.40 -69.99 -12.25
CA GLY A 148 6.53 -71.14 -11.98
C GLY A 148 5.83 -71.13 -10.62
N PHE A 149 6.07 -70.14 -9.76
CA PHE A 149 5.44 -70.06 -8.44
C PHE A 149 3.91 -70.13 -8.52
N ASP A 150 3.29 -71.01 -7.72
CA ASP A 150 1.85 -71.16 -7.63
C ASP A 150 1.23 -70.04 -6.78
N LEU A 151 0.52 -69.13 -7.44
CA LEU A 151 -0.15 -67.98 -6.83
C LEU A 151 -1.29 -68.40 -5.90
N ARG A 152 -1.74 -69.66 -5.91
CA ARG A 152 -2.68 -70.19 -4.92
C ARG A 152 -2.03 -70.34 -3.55
N GLU A 153 -0.72 -70.56 -3.50
CA GLU A 153 0.02 -70.75 -2.24
C GLU A 153 0.54 -69.42 -1.67
N ALA A 154 0.35 -68.32 -2.39
CA ALA A 154 0.76 -67.00 -1.93
C ALA A 154 0.00 -66.59 -0.65
N VAL A 155 0.75 -66.09 0.34
CA VAL A 155 0.19 -65.49 1.55
C VAL A 155 0.00 -64.00 1.32
N THR A 156 -1.20 -63.49 1.61
CA THR A 156 -1.53 -62.06 1.56
C THR A 156 -2.34 -61.67 2.79
N SER A 157 -2.25 -60.40 3.20
CA SER A 157 -3.05 -59.89 4.30
C SER A 157 -4.53 -59.83 3.93
N GLU A 158 -5.39 -60.08 4.91
CA GLU A 158 -6.82 -59.81 4.77
C GLU A 158 -7.15 -58.34 5.08
N VAL A 159 -8.23 -57.87 4.48
CA VAL A 159 -8.89 -56.62 4.85
C VAL A 159 -9.42 -56.75 6.30
N PRO A 160 -9.10 -55.80 7.18
CA PRO A 160 -9.62 -55.77 8.55
C PRO A 160 -11.14 -55.90 8.60
N LYS A 161 -11.66 -56.73 9.53
CA LYS A 161 -13.09 -57.03 9.62
C LYS A 161 -13.98 -55.79 9.78
N ASN A 162 -13.51 -54.79 10.54
CA ASN A 162 -14.21 -53.53 10.77
C ASN A 162 -14.38 -52.66 9.51
N LEU A 163 -13.60 -52.88 8.46
CA LEU A 163 -13.72 -52.15 7.20
C LEU A 163 -14.61 -52.87 6.18
N ARG A 164 -14.87 -54.17 6.35
CA ARG A 164 -15.52 -55.02 5.34
C ARG A 164 -16.94 -54.56 5.00
N GLU A 165 -17.71 -54.09 5.99
CA GLU A 165 -19.08 -53.63 5.76
C GLU A 165 -19.12 -52.40 4.84
N GLY A 166 -18.39 -51.33 5.17
CA GLY A 166 -18.33 -50.14 4.32
C GLY A 166 -17.74 -50.43 2.93
N LEU A 167 -16.72 -51.29 2.86
CA LEU A 167 -16.14 -51.72 1.57
C LEU A 167 -17.08 -52.61 0.76
N ALA A 168 -17.94 -53.40 1.41
CA ALA A 168 -19.01 -54.14 0.75
C ALA A 168 -19.99 -53.17 0.10
N THR A 169 -20.41 -52.13 0.82
CA THR A 169 -21.23 -51.02 0.29
C THR A 169 -20.56 -50.37 -0.91
N VAL A 170 -19.27 -50.01 -0.83
CA VAL A 170 -18.50 -49.46 -1.97
C VAL A 170 -18.54 -50.42 -3.17
N ALA A 171 -18.32 -51.72 -2.94
CA ALA A 171 -18.32 -52.72 -4.01
C ALA A 171 -19.70 -52.91 -4.67
N THR A 172 -20.80 -52.72 -3.94
CA THR A 172 -22.16 -52.89 -4.48
C THR A 172 -22.49 -51.93 -5.63
N PHE A 173 -21.86 -50.75 -5.64
CA PHE A 173 -22.04 -49.75 -6.70
C PHE A 173 -21.50 -50.21 -8.07
N ILE A 174 -20.64 -51.22 -8.10
CA ILE A 174 -20.09 -51.78 -9.35
C ILE A 174 -20.56 -53.22 -9.56
N LEU A 175 -20.70 -54.01 -8.49
CA LEU A 175 -21.09 -55.42 -8.55
C LEU A 175 -22.61 -55.58 -8.58
N LYS A 176 -23.21 -55.62 -9.78
CA LYS A 176 -24.67 -55.78 -10.02
C LYS A 176 -25.33 -56.93 -9.25
N GLN A 177 -24.58 -58.00 -8.99
CA GLN A 177 -25.08 -59.17 -8.26
C GLN A 177 -25.30 -58.92 -6.77
N TRP A 178 -24.57 -57.96 -6.17
CA TRP A 178 -24.70 -57.63 -4.75
C TRP A 178 -25.86 -56.65 -4.49
N THR A 179 -26.24 -55.88 -5.50
CA THR A 179 -27.41 -54.99 -5.46
C THR A 179 -28.73 -55.77 -5.39
N ARG A 180 -28.79 -56.99 -5.92
CA ARG A 180 -30.02 -57.82 -5.95
C ARG A 180 -30.39 -58.45 -4.61
N VAL A 181 -29.44 -58.56 -3.69
CA VAL A 181 -29.66 -59.26 -2.41
C VAL A 181 -30.12 -58.30 -1.30
N GLY A 182 -30.27 -57.00 -1.59
CA GLY A 182 -30.81 -56.01 -0.64
C GLY A 182 -29.96 -55.80 0.61
N VAL A 183 -28.69 -56.21 0.59
CA VAL A 183 -27.85 -56.35 1.78
C VAL A 183 -27.39 -54.99 2.33
N TYR A 184 -27.38 -53.94 1.51
CA TYR A 184 -26.84 -52.63 1.90
C TYR A 184 -27.75 -51.50 1.41
N ASP A 185 -27.98 -50.48 2.24
CA ASP A 185 -28.78 -49.30 1.88
C ASP A 185 -27.99 -48.39 0.94
N THR A 186 -28.20 -48.58 -0.36
CA THR A 186 -27.58 -47.77 -1.41
C THR A 186 -28.36 -46.49 -1.73
N ARG A 187 -29.32 -46.08 -0.88
CA ARG A 187 -30.06 -44.82 -1.11
C ARG A 187 -29.14 -43.63 -0.91
N LEU A 188 -28.89 -42.90 -1.99
CA LEU A 188 -28.06 -41.71 -1.99
C LEU A 188 -28.90 -40.45 -1.73
N PRO A 189 -28.38 -39.46 -0.98
CA PRO A 189 -29.13 -38.27 -0.66
C PRO A 189 -29.23 -37.30 -1.86
N GLY A 190 -30.44 -36.80 -2.10
CA GLY A 190 -30.69 -35.63 -2.95
C GLY A 190 -30.13 -35.75 -4.38
N PRO A 191 -29.33 -34.78 -4.85
CA PRO A 191 -28.79 -34.77 -6.21
C PRO A 191 -27.93 -35.99 -6.58
N LEU A 192 -27.40 -36.71 -5.60
CA LEU A 192 -26.57 -37.90 -5.82
C LEU A 192 -27.36 -39.09 -6.38
N ALA A 193 -28.68 -39.11 -6.19
CA ALA A 193 -29.55 -40.17 -6.70
C ALA A 193 -29.59 -40.25 -8.24
N GLN A 194 -29.13 -39.20 -8.95
CA GLN A 194 -29.06 -39.16 -10.41
C GLN A 194 -27.81 -39.87 -10.97
N LEU A 195 -26.84 -40.20 -10.12
CA LEU A 195 -25.61 -40.87 -10.53
C LEU A 195 -25.84 -42.37 -10.69
N SER A 196 -25.29 -42.97 -11.76
CA SER A 196 -25.21 -44.42 -11.89
C SER A 196 -24.25 -45.01 -10.86
N GLY A 197 -24.44 -46.28 -10.47
CA GLY A 197 -23.54 -46.96 -9.53
C GLY A 197 -22.03 -46.77 -9.84
N PRO A 198 -21.56 -47.00 -11.08
CA PRO A 198 -20.18 -46.74 -11.44
C PRO A 198 -19.73 -45.29 -11.19
N GLN A 199 -20.57 -44.29 -11.50
CA GLN A 199 -20.27 -42.89 -11.22
C GLN A 199 -20.21 -42.59 -9.72
N VAL A 200 -21.05 -43.24 -8.91
CA VAL A 200 -21.01 -43.14 -7.44
C VAL A 200 -19.70 -43.70 -6.90
N PHE A 201 -19.27 -44.86 -7.39
CA PHE A 201 -17.98 -45.44 -7.03
C PHE A 201 -16.82 -44.50 -7.41
N GLU A 202 -16.84 -43.93 -8.61
CA GLU A 202 -15.83 -42.95 -9.01
C GLU A 202 -15.79 -41.73 -8.10
N LEU A 203 -16.96 -41.22 -7.72
CA LEU A 203 -17.07 -40.08 -6.82
C LEU A 203 -16.48 -40.40 -5.44
N ILE A 204 -16.76 -41.58 -4.89
CA ILE A 204 -16.17 -42.06 -3.63
C ILE A 204 -14.64 -42.05 -3.73
N VAL A 205 -14.09 -42.61 -4.81
CA VAL A 205 -12.64 -42.63 -5.05
C VAL A 205 -12.06 -41.22 -5.17
N LEU A 206 -12.74 -40.31 -5.87
CA LEU A 206 -12.28 -38.93 -6.03
C LEU A 206 -12.29 -38.15 -4.71
N LEU A 207 -13.33 -38.34 -3.88
CA LEU A 207 -13.42 -37.74 -2.55
C LEU A 207 -12.31 -38.27 -1.63
N ALA A 208 -12.07 -39.58 -1.65
CA ALA A 208 -10.96 -40.21 -0.93
C ALA A 208 -9.61 -39.56 -1.31
N LYS A 209 -9.39 -39.36 -2.61
CA LYS A 209 -8.15 -38.76 -3.11
C LYS A 209 -8.02 -37.28 -2.82
N ALA A 210 -9.14 -36.56 -2.76
CA ALA A 210 -9.14 -35.15 -2.38
C ALA A 210 -8.79 -34.96 -0.90
N LYS A 211 -9.23 -35.86 0.00
CA LYS A 211 -8.93 -35.81 1.45
C LYS A 211 -7.48 -36.16 1.78
N ASN A 212 -6.88 -37.12 1.10
CA ASN A 212 -5.57 -37.68 1.46
C ASN A 212 -4.53 -37.50 0.32
N PRO A 213 -3.88 -36.32 0.21
CA PRO A 213 -2.76 -36.04 -0.70
C PRO A 213 -1.62 -37.05 -0.68
N ASP A 214 -1.10 -37.31 0.52
CA ASP A 214 0.25 -37.84 0.66
C ASP A 214 0.26 -39.37 0.56
N GLY A 215 -0.92 -40.00 0.67
CA GLY A 215 -1.10 -41.45 0.52
C GLY A 215 -1.19 -41.92 -0.93
N ILE A 216 -1.11 -41.02 -1.91
CA ILE A 216 -1.22 -41.35 -3.33
C ILE A 216 0.13 -41.00 -3.95
N GLY A 217 0.97 -42.01 -4.18
CA GLY A 217 2.27 -41.81 -4.82
C GLY A 217 2.18 -40.99 -6.11
N GLU A 218 3.32 -40.44 -6.55
CA GLU A 218 3.50 -39.41 -7.60
C GLU A 218 2.76 -39.63 -8.95
N GLY A 219 2.12 -40.79 -9.18
CA GLY A 219 1.32 -41.13 -10.36
C GLY A 219 -0.10 -40.53 -10.47
N GLY A 220 -0.49 -39.58 -9.60
CA GLY A 220 -1.76 -38.84 -9.71
C GLY A 220 -3.03 -39.70 -9.60
N ILE A 221 -4.08 -39.35 -10.37
CA ILE A 221 -5.42 -40.02 -10.37
C ILE A 221 -5.33 -41.54 -10.59
N ARG A 222 -4.19 -42.07 -11.02
CA ARG A 222 -4.01 -43.48 -11.39
C ARG A 222 -3.61 -44.41 -10.25
N GLY A 223 -3.25 -43.94 -9.05
CA GLY A 223 -2.87 -44.82 -7.92
C GLY A 223 -4.02 -45.61 -7.29
N THR A 224 -3.69 -46.72 -6.61
CA THR A 224 -4.60 -47.45 -5.69
C THR A 224 -5.02 -46.54 -4.54
N VAL A 225 -6.24 -46.71 -4.03
CA VAL A 225 -6.71 -46.01 -2.84
C VAL A 225 -6.65 -47.01 -1.68
N PRO A 226 -6.02 -46.65 -0.54
CA PRO A 226 -6.09 -47.48 0.67
C PRO A 226 -7.54 -47.76 1.06
N GLU A 227 -7.78 -48.89 1.72
CA GLU A 227 -9.13 -49.30 2.10
C GLU A 227 -9.84 -48.25 2.98
N GLU A 228 -9.12 -47.67 3.93
CA GLU A 228 -9.59 -46.59 4.80
C GLU A 228 -9.97 -45.34 4.00
N GLY A 229 -9.22 -45.05 2.94
CA GLY A 229 -9.52 -43.95 2.03
C GLY A 229 -10.86 -44.13 1.32
N LEU A 230 -11.19 -45.35 0.89
CA LEU A 230 -12.50 -45.62 0.26
C LEU A 230 -13.65 -45.44 1.25
N ILE A 231 -13.46 -45.84 2.51
CA ILE A 231 -14.43 -45.59 3.60
C ILE A 231 -14.59 -44.08 3.83
N ASP A 232 -13.48 -43.35 3.95
CA ASP A 232 -13.47 -41.89 4.07
C ASP A 232 -14.26 -41.20 2.94
N GLY A 233 -14.08 -41.67 1.71
CA GLY A 233 -14.82 -41.19 0.54
C GLY A 233 -16.31 -41.48 0.64
N LEU A 234 -16.69 -42.68 1.09
CA LEU A 234 -18.07 -43.11 1.29
C LEU A 234 -18.76 -42.29 2.39
N GLU A 235 -18.12 -42.11 3.53
CA GLU A 235 -18.63 -41.29 4.63
C GLU A 235 -18.80 -39.81 4.23
N THR A 236 -17.84 -39.30 3.46
CA THR A 236 -17.92 -37.93 2.92
C THR A 236 -19.12 -37.80 1.98
N LEU A 237 -19.38 -38.82 1.15
CA LEU A 237 -20.51 -38.86 0.24
C LEU A 237 -21.85 -38.92 0.99
N TYR A 238 -21.99 -39.80 1.99
CA TYR A 238 -23.23 -39.89 2.79
C TYR A 238 -23.49 -38.66 3.66
N GLY A 239 -22.42 -38.00 4.14
CA GLY A 239 -22.52 -36.76 4.89
C GLY A 239 -22.77 -35.51 4.04
N PHE A 240 -22.88 -35.63 2.71
CA PHE A 240 -23.12 -34.51 1.81
C PHE A 240 -24.51 -33.89 2.06
N PRO A 241 -24.65 -32.54 2.12
CA PRO A 241 -23.65 -31.51 1.84
C PRO A 241 -22.77 -31.07 3.03
N GLU A 242 -23.11 -31.43 4.26
CA GLU A 242 -22.48 -30.92 5.48
C GLU A 242 -21.02 -31.38 5.66
N SER A 243 -20.68 -32.57 5.17
CA SER A 243 -19.29 -33.06 5.13
C SER A 243 -18.36 -32.09 4.40
N LEU A 244 -18.79 -31.54 3.25
CA LEU A 244 -18.00 -30.60 2.46
C LEU A 244 -17.96 -29.20 3.05
N ARG A 245 -19.04 -28.75 3.70
CA ARG A 245 -19.05 -27.48 4.45
C ARG A 245 -18.01 -27.49 5.56
N ARG A 246 -17.93 -28.58 6.35
CA ARG A 246 -16.90 -28.75 7.38
C ARG A 246 -15.48 -28.67 6.81
N VAL A 247 -15.23 -29.26 5.64
CA VAL A 247 -13.93 -29.18 4.96
C VAL A 247 -13.61 -27.74 4.53
N ALA A 248 -14.60 -27.00 4.03
CA ALA A 248 -14.46 -25.58 3.65
C ALA A 248 -14.15 -24.69 4.87
N ASP A 249 -14.83 -24.92 5.99
CA ASP A 249 -14.64 -24.15 7.21
C ASP A 249 -13.30 -24.44 7.89
N ALA A 250 -12.87 -25.70 7.94
CA ALA A 250 -11.57 -26.08 8.48
C ALA A 250 -10.38 -25.47 7.71
N ASN A 251 -10.59 -25.08 6.44
CA ASN A 251 -9.56 -24.49 5.59
C ASN A 251 -9.82 -23.00 5.27
N GLU A 252 -10.61 -22.32 6.10
CA GLU A 252 -11.08 -20.93 5.87
C GLU A 252 -9.96 -19.90 5.58
N ASN A 253 -8.74 -20.15 6.05
CA ASN A 253 -7.59 -19.23 5.90
C ASN A 253 -6.68 -19.54 4.70
N LYS A 254 -6.91 -20.63 3.95
CA LYS A 254 -6.08 -20.98 2.78
C LYS A 254 -6.67 -20.33 1.53
N ILE A 255 -5.80 -19.76 0.69
CA ILE A 255 -6.18 -19.12 -0.58
C ILE A 255 -6.84 -20.13 -1.52
N GLU A 256 -6.36 -21.37 -1.50
CA GLU A 256 -6.90 -22.46 -2.31
C GLU A 256 -6.82 -23.77 -1.52
N PRO A 257 -7.91 -24.24 -0.90
CA PRO A 257 -7.89 -25.54 -0.22
C PRO A 257 -7.70 -26.65 -1.26
N ALA A 258 -6.59 -27.39 -1.15
CA ALA A 258 -6.19 -28.42 -2.10
C ALA A 258 -7.30 -29.45 -2.40
N PHE A 259 -8.17 -29.72 -1.42
CA PHE A 259 -9.34 -30.56 -1.57
C PHE A 259 -10.24 -30.12 -2.74
N PHE A 260 -10.71 -28.86 -2.75
CA PHE A 260 -11.65 -28.37 -3.76
C PHE A 260 -10.99 -28.19 -5.13
N HIS A 261 -9.73 -27.76 -5.16
CA HIS A 261 -8.96 -27.67 -6.41
C HIS A 261 -8.88 -29.03 -7.10
N ARG A 262 -8.67 -30.11 -6.35
CA ARG A 262 -8.63 -31.46 -6.93
C ARG A 262 -9.97 -31.94 -7.45
N LEU A 263 -11.08 -31.56 -6.82
CA LEU A 263 -12.40 -31.85 -7.35
C LEU A 263 -12.64 -31.10 -8.67
N GLU A 264 -12.20 -29.84 -8.76
CA GLU A 264 -12.26 -29.03 -9.99
C GLU A 264 -11.41 -29.65 -11.11
N VAL A 265 -10.16 -30.04 -10.82
CA VAL A 265 -9.30 -30.76 -11.78
C VAL A 265 -9.91 -32.12 -12.16
N ALA A 266 -10.53 -32.82 -11.22
CA ALA A 266 -11.21 -34.07 -11.51
C ALA A 266 -12.41 -33.84 -12.45
N ALA A 267 -13.23 -32.81 -12.21
CA ALA A 267 -14.40 -32.49 -13.03
C ALA A 267 -14.04 -32.29 -14.51
N GLN A 268 -12.90 -31.65 -14.79
CA GLN A 268 -12.42 -31.39 -16.16
C GLN A 268 -12.19 -32.64 -17.01
N ALA A 269 -11.98 -33.80 -16.40
CA ALA A 269 -11.73 -35.07 -17.10
C ALA A 269 -12.95 -36.01 -17.12
N ARG A 270 -14.15 -35.52 -16.77
CA ARG A 270 -15.40 -36.28 -16.78
C ARG A 270 -16.46 -35.52 -17.57
N ASP A 271 -17.54 -36.22 -17.90
CA ASP A 271 -18.70 -35.65 -18.58
C ASP A 271 -20.01 -36.05 -17.86
N GLY A 272 -21.09 -35.35 -18.20
CA GLY A 272 -22.45 -35.65 -17.73
C GLY A 272 -22.66 -35.43 -16.22
N PRO A 273 -23.56 -36.21 -15.60
CA PRO A 273 -23.98 -35.99 -14.21
C PRO A 273 -22.85 -35.98 -13.17
N LEU A 274 -21.80 -36.79 -13.39
CA LEU A 274 -20.66 -36.83 -12.47
C LEU A 274 -19.84 -35.54 -12.49
N ARG A 275 -19.64 -34.94 -13.68
CA ARG A 275 -18.97 -33.64 -13.80
C ARG A 275 -19.76 -32.55 -13.09
N GLU A 276 -21.06 -32.47 -13.35
CA GLU A 276 -21.94 -31.47 -12.72
C GLU A 276 -21.93 -31.59 -11.19
N MET A 277 -21.91 -32.81 -10.66
CA MET A 277 -21.78 -33.05 -9.24
C MET A 277 -20.43 -32.56 -8.69
N LEU A 278 -19.32 -32.89 -9.36
CA LEU A 278 -17.99 -32.44 -8.95
C LEU A 278 -17.86 -30.91 -8.99
N ASP A 279 -18.40 -30.25 -10.02
CA ASP A 279 -18.46 -28.79 -10.13
C ASP A 279 -19.29 -28.18 -8.98
N THR A 280 -20.43 -28.78 -8.66
CA THR A 280 -21.28 -28.37 -7.52
C THR A 280 -20.52 -28.47 -6.20
N MET A 281 -19.84 -29.59 -5.96
CA MET A 281 -19.03 -29.81 -4.76
C MET A 281 -17.83 -28.83 -4.69
N ALA A 282 -17.15 -28.58 -5.81
CA ALA A 282 -16.03 -27.63 -5.89
C ALA A 282 -16.49 -26.18 -5.62
N ALA A 283 -17.69 -25.81 -6.07
CA ALA A 283 -18.27 -24.49 -5.84
C ALA A 283 -18.58 -24.19 -4.36
N MET A 284 -18.71 -25.23 -3.51
CA MET A 284 -18.94 -25.08 -2.07
C MET A 284 -17.76 -24.45 -1.31
N ARG A 285 -16.59 -24.26 -1.96
CA ARG A 285 -15.43 -23.56 -1.38
C ARG A 285 -15.72 -22.12 -0.90
N GLY A 286 -16.79 -21.50 -1.40
CA GLY A 286 -17.18 -20.12 -1.10
C GLY A 286 -16.42 -19.09 -1.95
N ARG A 287 -17.14 -18.13 -2.57
CA ARG A 287 -16.59 -17.16 -3.54
C ARG A 287 -15.77 -16.00 -2.95
N ARG A 288 -15.63 -15.87 -1.62
CA ARG A 288 -15.13 -14.61 -1.00
C ARG A 288 -14.22 -14.83 0.20
N ARG A 289 -12.99 -15.33 0.03
CA ARG A 289 -11.99 -15.38 1.12
C ARG A 289 -10.58 -15.07 0.57
N GLY A 290 -9.83 -14.21 1.29
CA GLY A 290 -8.54 -13.64 0.86
C GLY A 290 -8.26 -12.24 1.45
N VAL A 291 -7.17 -11.59 1.03
CA VAL A 291 -6.69 -10.27 1.52
C VAL A 291 -7.79 -9.20 1.60
N SER A 292 -8.77 -9.23 0.69
CA SER A 292 -9.91 -8.31 0.67
C SER A 292 -10.81 -8.40 1.90
N ARG A 293 -11.01 -9.58 2.51
CA ARG A 293 -11.77 -9.73 3.76
C ARG A 293 -11.00 -9.15 4.94
N LEU A 294 -9.70 -9.42 5.04
CA LEU A 294 -8.84 -8.83 6.08
C LEU A 294 -8.79 -7.31 5.96
N LYS A 295 -8.75 -6.79 4.72
CA LYS A 295 -8.88 -5.36 4.43
C LYS A 295 -10.21 -4.82 4.96
N GLN A 296 -11.34 -5.46 4.64
CA GLN A 296 -12.66 -5.04 5.12
C GLN A 296 -12.79 -5.11 6.65
N LYS A 297 -12.31 -6.18 7.29
CA LYS A 297 -12.35 -6.31 8.76
C LYS A 297 -11.51 -5.21 9.44
N ARG A 298 -10.37 -4.85 8.87
CA ARG A 298 -9.51 -3.77 9.40
C ARG A 298 -10.10 -2.39 9.17
N VAL A 299 -10.69 -2.14 8.00
CA VAL A 299 -11.42 -0.89 7.71
C VAL A 299 -12.65 -0.75 8.61
N ALA A 300 -13.41 -1.82 8.81
CA ALA A 300 -14.54 -1.84 9.74
C ALA A 300 -14.10 -1.62 11.20
N GLY A 301 -12.87 -2.02 11.56
CA GLY A 301 -12.24 -1.70 12.83
C GLY A 301 -11.56 -0.34 12.89
N GLY A 302 -11.88 0.59 11.98
CA GLY A 302 -11.35 1.97 11.99
C GLY A 302 -9.90 2.10 11.55
N LYS A 303 -9.24 1.03 11.09
CA LYS A 303 -7.84 1.11 10.64
C LYS A 303 -7.73 1.67 9.23
N MET A 304 -6.77 2.57 9.05
CA MET A 304 -6.45 3.19 7.76
C MET A 304 -5.22 2.53 7.13
N THR A 305 -5.15 2.52 5.80
CA THR A 305 -3.91 2.22 5.07
C THR A 305 -3.02 3.47 4.98
N ALA A 306 -1.74 3.30 4.65
CA ALA A 306 -0.82 4.44 4.46
C ALA A 306 -1.35 5.50 3.47
N THR A 307 -1.99 5.06 2.39
CA THR A 307 -2.59 5.96 1.40
C THR A 307 -3.77 6.75 1.97
N GLN A 308 -4.64 6.08 2.74
CA GLN A 308 -5.78 6.75 3.39
C GLN A 308 -5.31 7.74 4.45
N LEU A 309 -4.31 7.36 5.25
CA LEU A 309 -3.74 8.23 6.27
C LEU A 309 -3.08 9.48 5.65
N ALA A 310 -2.26 9.31 4.61
CA ALA A 310 -1.62 10.43 3.92
C ALA A 310 -2.65 11.40 3.33
N ALA A 311 -3.72 10.86 2.72
CA ALA A 311 -4.81 11.67 2.18
C ALA A 311 -5.57 12.43 3.29
N ALA A 312 -5.86 11.78 4.42
CA ALA A 312 -6.54 12.41 5.55
C ALA A 312 -5.71 13.53 6.20
N LEU A 313 -4.37 13.42 6.16
CA LEU A 313 -3.45 14.42 6.67
C LEU A 313 -3.11 15.53 5.65
N HIS A 314 -3.61 15.43 4.41
CA HIS A 314 -3.24 16.31 3.30
C HIS A 314 -1.72 16.40 3.05
N ILE A 315 -1.01 15.28 3.19
CA ILE A 315 0.43 15.18 2.92
C ILE A 315 0.73 14.15 1.84
N GLU A 316 1.93 14.26 1.26
CA GLU A 316 2.41 13.24 0.34
C GLU A 316 2.76 11.94 1.07
N ARG A 317 2.64 10.81 0.36
CA ARG A 317 2.95 9.49 0.93
C ARG A 317 4.44 9.32 1.26
N SER A 318 5.32 9.97 0.49
CA SER A 318 6.77 10.07 0.76
C SER A 318 7.03 10.73 2.12
N GLN A 319 6.38 11.85 2.37
CA GLN A 319 6.47 12.58 3.63
C GLN A 319 5.89 11.77 4.80
N LEU A 320 4.75 11.09 4.61
CA LEU A 320 4.23 10.17 5.63
C LEU A 320 5.27 9.10 5.95
N ARG A 321 6.00 8.56 4.97
CA ARG A 321 7.04 7.57 5.23
C ARG A 321 8.16 8.13 6.12
N THR A 322 8.61 9.35 5.89
CA THR A 322 9.61 10.00 6.74
C THR A 322 9.09 10.20 8.16
N ILE A 323 7.82 10.57 8.34
CA ILE A 323 7.16 10.68 9.67
C ILE A 323 7.17 9.34 10.40
N ILE A 324 6.92 8.25 9.66
CA ILE A 324 6.97 6.88 10.19
C ILE A 324 8.38 6.53 10.65
N ASP A 325 9.37 6.78 9.79
CA ASP A 325 10.76 6.39 10.05
C ASP A 325 11.39 7.26 11.16
N ALA A 326 10.90 8.49 11.36
CA ALA A 326 11.26 9.38 12.47
C ALA A 326 10.61 9.00 13.82
N GLY A 327 9.79 7.94 13.88
CA GLY A 327 9.21 7.45 15.14
C GLY A 327 8.07 8.30 15.71
N VAL A 328 7.49 9.21 14.92
CA VAL A 328 6.35 10.06 15.35
C VAL A 328 5.08 9.23 15.61
N LEU A 329 4.94 8.13 14.88
CA LEU A 329 3.85 7.17 15.08
C LEU A 329 4.32 6.07 16.03
N GLY A 330 3.44 5.63 16.94
CA GLY A 330 3.79 4.70 18.02
C GLY A 330 4.35 3.35 17.56
N ASP A 331 4.87 2.59 18.52
CA ASP A 331 5.51 1.30 18.30
C ASP A 331 4.61 0.36 17.49
N ARG A 332 5.21 -0.23 16.45
CA ARG A 332 4.52 -1.14 15.56
C ARG A 332 4.88 -2.58 15.87
N GLU A 333 3.85 -3.43 15.90
CA GLU A 333 4.05 -4.87 15.93
C GLU A 333 4.99 -5.32 14.80
N ALA A 334 5.96 -6.15 15.17
CA ALA A 334 7.08 -6.52 14.31
C ALA A 334 6.63 -7.11 12.96
N ARG A 335 7.38 -6.72 11.93
CA ARG A 335 7.17 -7.08 10.52
C ARG A 335 7.34 -8.58 10.32
N GLY A 336 6.61 -9.14 9.35
CA GLY A 336 6.80 -10.49 8.83
C GLY A 336 7.08 -10.43 7.33
N GLN A 337 7.73 -11.48 6.82
CA GLN A 337 8.63 -11.42 5.65
C GLN A 337 8.02 -11.12 4.26
N GLN A 338 6.70 -11.14 4.05
CA GLN A 338 6.12 -10.92 2.71
C GLN A 338 5.24 -9.68 2.65
N ARG A 339 5.53 -8.79 1.69
CA ARG A 339 4.91 -7.48 1.35
C ARG A 339 3.66 -7.15 2.20
N ARG A 340 3.83 -6.28 3.20
CA ARG A 340 2.77 -5.87 4.11
C ARG A 340 2.29 -4.45 3.83
N TYR A 341 0.98 -4.29 3.74
CA TYR A 341 0.34 -2.98 3.87
C TYR A 341 0.46 -2.54 5.33
N ASP A 342 1.06 -1.38 5.58
CA ASP A 342 1.02 -0.73 6.89
C ASP A 342 -0.43 -0.29 7.19
N TRP A 343 -0.90 -0.63 8.39
CA TRP A 343 -2.22 -0.27 8.90
C TRP A 343 -2.06 0.63 10.11
N PHE A 344 -2.86 1.70 10.17
CA PHE A 344 -2.74 2.77 11.14
C PHE A 344 -4.05 2.89 11.92
N SER A 345 -3.95 3.14 13.22
CA SER A 345 -5.12 3.41 14.07
C SER A 345 -5.57 4.87 13.94
N GLU A 346 -6.72 5.18 14.53
CA GLU A 346 -7.19 6.55 14.72
C GLU A 346 -6.23 7.36 15.63
N GLU A 347 -5.62 6.71 16.63
CA GLU A 347 -4.60 7.32 17.48
C GLU A 347 -3.35 7.73 16.67
N ASP A 348 -2.93 6.90 15.71
CA ASP A 348 -1.84 7.25 14.79
C ASP A 348 -2.20 8.47 13.94
N PHE A 349 -3.46 8.56 13.48
CA PHE A 349 -3.94 9.75 12.79
C PHE A 349 -3.82 10.99 13.67
N HIS A 350 -4.31 10.95 14.91
CA HIS A 350 -4.24 12.10 15.81
C HIS A 350 -2.80 12.51 16.14
N ARG A 351 -1.89 11.55 16.37
CA ARG A 351 -0.46 11.84 16.57
C ARG A 351 0.17 12.53 15.37
N ALA A 352 -0.03 11.99 14.17
CA ALA A 352 0.48 12.60 12.96
C ALA A 352 -0.18 13.96 12.66
N ALA A 353 -1.48 14.11 12.92
CA ALA A 353 -2.20 15.36 12.72
C ALA A 353 -1.71 16.45 13.68
N ALA A 354 -1.51 16.13 14.96
CA ALA A 354 -0.94 17.04 15.94
C ALA A 354 0.51 17.43 15.57
N PHE A 355 1.31 16.46 15.13
CA PHE A 355 2.66 16.72 14.63
C PHE A 355 2.62 17.68 13.44
N VAL A 356 1.86 17.36 12.38
CA VAL A 356 1.75 18.19 11.17
C VAL A 356 1.16 19.57 11.45
N GLY A 357 0.10 19.65 12.25
CA GLY A 357 -0.58 20.90 12.58
C GLY A 357 0.17 21.77 13.59
N GLY A 358 1.07 21.20 14.39
CA GLY A 358 1.86 21.89 15.40
C GLY A 358 2.96 22.80 14.85
N ARG A 359 3.12 22.87 13.52
CA ARG A 359 4.17 23.62 12.84
C ARG A 359 3.69 24.32 11.57
N ALA A 360 4.53 25.20 11.05
CA ALA A 360 4.40 25.73 9.70
C ALA A 360 5.77 26.03 9.09
N TYR A 361 5.91 25.83 7.77
CA TYR A 361 7.12 26.26 7.06
C TYR A 361 7.30 27.77 7.20
N ALA A 362 8.50 28.21 7.57
CA ALA A 362 8.85 29.63 7.69
C ALA A 362 8.56 30.40 6.39
N SER A 363 8.84 29.79 5.23
CA SER A 363 8.57 30.38 3.91
C SER A 363 7.08 30.52 3.60
N SER A 364 6.26 29.53 3.96
CA SER A 364 4.82 29.57 3.73
C SER A 364 4.17 30.65 4.60
N TRP A 365 4.59 30.74 5.87
CA TRP A 365 4.13 31.79 6.77
C TRP A 365 4.57 33.19 6.30
N ALA A 366 5.81 33.34 5.82
CA ALA A 366 6.31 34.60 5.25
C ALA A 366 5.45 35.06 4.06
N LYS A 367 5.14 34.12 3.14
CA LYS A 367 4.26 34.38 1.99
C LYS A 367 2.84 34.76 2.42
N GLN A 368 2.27 34.04 3.39
CA GLN A 368 0.93 34.30 3.91
C GLN A 368 0.82 35.70 4.54
N THR A 369 1.85 36.12 5.27
CA THR A 369 1.93 37.43 5.96
C THR A 369 2.55 38.54 5.10
N ARG A 370 2.90 38.23 3.84
CA ARG A 370 3.48 39.16 2.85
C ARG A 370 4.80 39.80 3.28
N VAL A 371 5.63 39.07 4.02
CA VAL A 371 6.98 39.53 4.41
C VAL A 371 8.08 38.72 3.75
N SER A 372 9.28 39.29 3.70
CA SER A 372 10.46 38.58 3.19
C SER A 372 11.03 37.57 4.20
N PRO A 373 11.77 36.55 3.75
CA PRO A 373 12.46 35.61 4.65
C PRO A 373 13.38 36.29 5.67
N VAL A 374 14.04 37.40 5.29
CA VAL A 374 14.84 38.21 6.24
C VAL A 374 14.00 38.72 7.41
N VAL A 375 12.75 39.11 7.20
CA VAL A 375 11.86 39.56 8.29
C VAL A 375 11.56 38.41 9.26
N VAL A 376 11.30 37.20 8.76
CA VAL A 376 11.13 36.02 9.62
C VAL A 376 12.38 35.78 10.47
N ARG A 377 13.57 35.91 9.88
CA ARG A 377 14.84 35.77 10.61
C ARG A 377 15.02 36.85 11.68
N GLN A 378 14.59 38.09 11.43
CA GLN A 378 14.58 39.13 12.46
C GLN A 378 13.65 38.75 13.62
N LEU A 379 12.43 38.29 13.32
CA LEU A 379 11.46 37.86 14.32
C LEU A 379 11.96 36.67 15.15
N LEU A 380 12.68 35.74 14.53
CA LEU A 380 13.38 34.66 15.22
C LEU A 380 14.51 35.19 16.12
N GLY A 381 15.30 36.15 15.62
CA GLY A 381 16.42 36.76 16.34
C GLY A 381 16.00 37.47 17.63
N VAL A 382 14.86 38.18 17.59
CA VAL A 382 14.31 38.85 18.77
C VAL A 382 13.38 37.96 19.62
N GLY A 383 13.18 36.70 19.23
CA GLY A 383 12.38 35.73 19.98
C GLY A 383 10.85 35.85 19.85
N LEU A 384 10.36 36.64 18.90
CA LEU A 384 8.92 36.75 18.60
C LEU A 384 8.37 35.51 17.88
N LEU A 385 9.23 34.79 17.15
CA LEU A 385 8.94 33.47 16.59
C LEU A 385 9.94 32.45 17.11
N LYS A 386 9.56 31.16 17.07
CA LYS A 386 10.44 30.06 17.47
C LYS A 386 10.49 28.99 16.39
N LEU A 387 11.69 28.53 16.06
CA LEU A 387 11.88 27.32 15.27
C LEU A 387 11.49 26.09 16.10
N ASP A 388 10.88 25.12 15.43
CA ASP A 388 10.74 23.77 15.96
C ASP A 388 12.04 22.99 15.66
N ARG A 389 12.79 22.68 16.72
CA ARG A 389 14.07 21.94 16.66
C ARG A 389 13.94 20.55 17.29
N SER A 390 12.72 20.02 17.38
CA SER A 390 12.53 18.62 17.76
C SER A 390 13.23 17.73 16.73
N ILE A 391 13.86 16.65 17.22
CA ILE A 391 14.67 15.74 16.39
C ILE A 391 13.80 15.17 15.26
N GLU A 392 12.54 14.88 15.56
CA GLU A 392 11.53 14.38 14.65
C GLU A 392 11.24 15.38 13.52
N VAL A 393 11.18 16.68 13.82
CA VAL A 393 10.96 17.71 12.80
C VAL A 393 12.19 17.86 11.91
N GLU A 394 13.39 17.89 12.47
CA GLU A 394 14.63 18.01 11.69
C GLU A 394 14.89 16.80 10.79
N GLN A 395 14.45 15.60 11.20
CA GLN A 395 14.52 14.39 10.37
C GLN A 395 13.49 14.38 9.23
N VAL A 396 12.29 14.93 9.46
CA VAL A 396 11.20 14.89 8.47
C VAL A 396 11.27 16.06 7.48
N PHE A 397 11.75 17.22 7.92
CA PHE A 397 11.71 18.47 7.15
C PHE A 397 13.10 19.01 6.87
N ASP A 398 13.39 19.22 5.59
CA ASP A 398 14.63 19.81 5.11
C ASP A 398 14.70 21.34 5.31
N LYS A 399 13.56 21.97 5.55
CA LYS A 399 13.42 23.43 5.66
C LYS A 399 13.02 23.86 7.06
N PRO A 400 13.41 25.08 7.49
CA PRO A 400 13.07 25.60 8.81
C PRO A 400 11.56 25.62 9.07
N GLN A 401 11.15 24.94 10.15
CA GLN A 401 9.78 24.93 10.64
C GLN A 401 9.64 25.90 11.81
N LEU A 402 8.56 26.68 11.81
CA LEU A 402 8.14 27.50 12.94
C LEU A 402 7.15 26.70 13.78
N THR A 403 7.24 26.83 15.10
CA THR A 403 6.21 26.28 16.00
C THR A 403 4.91 27.06 15.83
N LYS A 404 3.80 26.34 15.63
CA LYS A 404 2.47 26.94 15.44
C LYS A 404 2.05 27.78 16.64
N ALA A 405 2.38 27.33 17.86
CA ALA A 405 2.15 28.08 19.09
C ALA A 405 2.84 29.47 19.09
N SER A 406 4.08 29.57 18.61
CA SER A 406 4.76 30.88 18.52
C SER A 406 4.13 31.79 17.46
N ILE A 407 3.72 31.22 16.32
CA ILE A 407 3.01 31.96 15.27
C ILE A 407 1.69 32.51 15.79
N ASP A 408 0.88 31.66 16.42
CA ASP A 408 -0.46 32.03 16.86
C ASP A 408 -0.39 33.03 18.02
N GLY A 409 0.51 32.82 18.98
CA GLY A 409 0.76 33.77 20.07
C GLY A 409 1.21 35.14 19.57
N PHE A 410 2.19 35.18 18.67
CA PHE A 410 2.64 36.43 18.05
C PHE A 410 1.54 37.11 17.23
N SER A 411 0.83 36.33 16.40
CA SER A 411 -0.19 36.87 15.51
C SER A 411 -1.37 37.44 16.28
N SER A 412 -1.85 36.74 17.31
CA SER A 412 -2.91 37.22 18.20
C SER A 412 -2.48 38.50 18.91
N ALA A 413 -1.32 38.48 19.56
CA ALA A 413 -0.82 39.64 20.32
C ALA A 413 -0.63 40.87 19.43
N LEU A 414 -0.22 40.69 18.18
CA LEU A 414 -0.07 41.78 17.23
C LEU A 414 -1.41 42.28 16.70
N LEU A 415 -2.36 41.38 16.38
CA LEU A 415 -3.71 41.75 15.96
C LEU A 415 -4.43 42.60 17.01
N ASP A 416 -4.25 42.30 18.30
CA ASP A 416 -4.81 43.07 19.42
C ASP A 416 -4.25 44.50 19.51
N ARG A 417 -3.14 44.79 18.83
CA ARG A 417 -2.46 46.11 18.81
C ARG A 417 -2.64 46.87 17.51
N ILE A 418 -3.17 46.23 16.46
CA ILE A 418 -3.37 46.85 15.15
C ILE A 418 -4.70 47.58 15.11
N GLN A 419 -4.68 48.82 14.61
CA GLN A 419 -5.89 49.57 14.27
C GLN A 419 -6.35 49.19 12.87
N PHE A 420 -7.58 48.71 12.75
CA PHE A 420 -8.21 48.42 11.46
C PHE A 420 -9.11 49.58 11.05
N SER A 421 -8.74 50.30 9.99
CA SER A 421 -9.55 51.38 9.46
C SER A 421 -9.31 51.57 7.96
N HIS A 422 -10.19 52.33 7.32
CA HIS A 422 -10.04 52.68 5.91
C HIS A 422 -8.72 53.42 5.67
N PRO A 423 -8.11 53.28 4.47
CA PRO A 423 -6.91 54.01 4.10
C PRO A 423 -7.09 55.51 4.37
N HIS A 424 -6.20 56.08 5.17
CA HIS A 424 -6.18 57.52 5.47
C HIS A 424 -4.84 58.11 5.03
N ARG A 425 -4.84 59.38 4.61
CA ARG A 425 -3.65 60.06 4.08
C ARG A 425 -2.51 60.19 5.10
N ASP A 426 -2.84 60.11 6.38
CA ASP A 426 -1.87 60.18 7.48
C ASP A 426 -1.15 58.87 7.74
N TRP A 427 -1.41 57.80 6.98
CA TRP A 427 -0.77 56.51 7.20
C TRP A 427 0.06 56.12 5.98
N VAL A 428 1.32 55.81 6.25
CA VAL A 428 2.33 55.47 5.26
C VAL A 428 2.64 53.98 5.40
N PRO A 429 2.63 53.21 4.30
CA PRO A 429 3.05 51.81 4.34
C PRO A 429 4.43 51.67 4.96
N LEU A 430 4.61 50.69 5.84
CA LEU A 430 5.86 50.50 6.58
C LEU A 430 7.05 50.27 5.63
N HIS A 431 6.82 49.56 4.53
CA HIS A 431 7.84 49.32 3.51
C HIS A 431 8.29 50.61 2.81
N ASP A 432 7.38 51.56 2.58
CA ASP A 432 7.69 52.87 2.01
C ASP A 432 8.43 53.74 3.02
N ALA A 433 7.99 53.77 4.28
CA ALA A 433 8.68 54.48 5.34
C ALA A 433 10.12 53.97 5.54
N PHE A 434 10.35 52.67 5.34
CA PHE A 434 11.68 52.06 5.44
C PHE A 434 12.59 52.30 4.23
N THR A 435 12.12 52.92 3.15
CA THR A 435 12.98 53.27 2.02
C THR A 435 14.08 54.26 2.43
N VAL A 436 13.85 55.11 3.43
CA VAL A 436 14.88 56.06 3.93
C VAL A 436 16.06 55.40 4.66
N ILE A 437 16.00 54.09 4.91
CA ILE A 437 17.01 53.31 5.65
C ILE A 437 17.73 52.36 4.70
N GLY A 438 18.71 52.79 3.92
CA GLY A 438 19.52 51.88 3.11
C GLY A 438 20.86 51.53 3.77
N GLY A 439 21.52 50.49 3.27
CA GLY A 439 22.77 49.99 3.83
C GLY A 439 22.63 49.38 5.22
N ALA A 440 21.40 49.08 5.64
CA ALA A 440 21.07 48.46 6.91
C ALA A 440 19.82 47.58 6.76
N HIS A 441 19.66 46.62 7.66
CA HIS A 441 18.46 45.78 7.70
C HIS A 441 17.25 46.65 8.11
N LYS A 442 16.17 46.58 7.32
CA LYS A 442 14.94 47.32 7.63
C LYS A 442 14.41 46.87 8.99
N PRO A 443 14.04 47.77 9.91
CA PRO A 443 13.81 47.43 11.32
C PRO A 443 12.41 46.88 11.58
N TRP A 444 12.02 45.81 10.87
CA TRP A 444 10.70 45.19 11.03
C TRP A 444 10.50 44.68 12.44
N ALA A 445 11.40 43.83 12.94
CA ALA A 445 11.24 43.24 14.27
C ALA A 445 11.26 44.29 15.40
N PRO A 446 12.19 45.26 15.46
CA PRO A 446 12.16 46.31 16.49
C PRO A 446 10.88 47.15 16.47
N VAL A 447 10.34 47.49 15.30
CA VAL A 447 9.09 48.24 15.19
C VAL A 447 7.89 47.41 15.67
N LEU A 448 7.79 46.15 15.24
CA LEU A 448 6.73 45.24 15.67
C LEU A 448 6.79 44.98 17.17
N LEU A 449 7.99 44.84 17.72
CA LEU A 449 8.23 44.68 19.15
C LEU A 449 7.77 45.92 19.94
N ALA A 450 8.12 47.13 19.49
CA ALA A 450 7.66 48.37 20.10
C ALA A 450 6.12 48.51 20.06
N ALA A 451 5.49 48.07 18.97
CA ALA A 451 4.03 48.08 18.86
C ALA A 451 3.37 47.09 19.84
N LEU A 452 3.93 45.89 19.98
CA LEU A 452 3.48 44.90 20.97
C LEU A 452 3.57 45.41 22.41
N TYR A 453 4.64 46.15 22.73
CA TYR A 453 4.80 46.79 24.03
C TYR A 453 3.97 48.07 24.21
N GLY A 454 3.28 48.54 23.17
CA GLY A 454 2.52 49.79 23.21
C GLY A 454 3.39 51.04 23.31
N THR A 455 4.69 50.92 23.01
CA THR A 455 5.65 52.04 23.02
C THR A 455 5.84 52.66 21.64
N PHE A 456 5.26 52.06 20.59
CA PHE A 456 5.35 52.59 19.23
C PHE A 456 4.33 53.73 19.03
N PRO A 457 4.78 54.98 18.75
CA PRO A 457 3.87 56.12 18.69
C PRO A 457 2.79 55.96 17.62
N HIS A 458 1.56 56.32 18.00
CA HIS A 458 0.34 56.14 17.20
C HIS A 458 -0.04 54.68 16.88
N GLY A 459 0.77 53.69 17.26
CA GLY A 459 0.54 52.28 16.97
C GLY A 459 0.73 51.91 15.51
N LEU A 460 0.19 50.75 15.12
CA LEU A 460 0.20 50.23 13.75
C LEU A 460 -1.22 50.23 13.19
N GLN A 461 -1.35 50.45 11.89
CA GLN A 461 -2.63 50.34 11.18
C GLN A 461 -2.54 49.30 10.07
N SER A 462 -3.68 48.67 9.76
CA SER A 462 -3.85 47.84 8.56
C SER A 462 -5.11 48.27 7.81
N SER A 463 -5.01 48.38 6.48
CA SER A 463 -6.11 48.79 5.59
C SER A 463 -6.97 47.61 5.09
N GLY A 464 -6.95 46.46 5.79
CA GLY A 464 -7.59 45.21 5.37
C GLY A 464 -8.70 44.71 6.30
N ARG A 465 -9.25 43.52 5.97
CA ARG A 465 -10.07 42.72 6.88
C ARG A 465 -9.23 42.27 8.09
N TYR A 466 -9.86 41.72 9.14
CA TYR A 466 -9.23 41.19 10.36
C TYR A 466 -8.28 39.98 10.14
N GLU A 467 -7.39 40.05 9.16
CA GLU A 467 -6.34 39.07 8.88
C GLU A 467 -4.97 39.77 8.97
N LEU A 468 -4.00 39.12 9.64
CA LEU A 468 -2.67 39.68 9.81
C LEU A 468 -1.85 39.61 8.51
N LYS A 469 -1.70 40.75 7.84
CA LYS A 469 -0.76 40.94 6.72
C LYS A 469 0.31 41.93 7.13
N ILE A 470 1.42 41.42 7.67
CA ILE A 470 2.53 42.24 8.17
C ILE A 470 3.08 43.17 7.07
N GLY A 471 3.18 42.68 5.82
CA GLY A 471 3.63 43.49 4.70
C GLY A 471 2.76 44.70 4.36
N ASP A 472 1.49 44.68 4.78
CA ASP A 472 0.49 45.73 4.51
C ASP A 472 0.33 46.70 5.70
N LEU A 473 1.15 46.55 6.75
CA LEU A 473 1.09 47.44 7.90
C LEU A 473 1.54 48.85 7.52
N CYS A 474 0.86 49.82 8.10
CA CYS A 474 1.13 51.24 7.97
C CYS A 474 1.53 51.85 9.31
N ILE A 475 2.27 52.93 9.24
CA ILE A 475 2.62 53.79 10.37
C ILE A 475 2.13 55.20 10.12
N HIS A 476 1.90 55.95 11.20
CA HIS A 476 1.49 57.33 11.08
C HIS A 476 2.58 58.17 10.38
N SER A 477 2.16 59.14 9.58
CA SER A 477 3.00 59.99 8.74
C SER A 477 4.03 60.78 9.57
N SER A 478 3.69 61.14 10.81
CA SER A 478 4.63 61.75 11.77
C SER A 478 5.80 60.82 12.13
N VAL A 479 5.58 59.51 12.22
CA VAL A 479 6.64 58.51 12.51
C VAL A 479 7.49 58.25 11.27
N ALA A 480 6.85 58.13 10.10
CA ALA A 480 7.57 58.06 8.82
C ALA A 480 8.45 59.30 8.59
N TRP A 481 7.91 60.49 8.90
CA TRP A 481 8.66 61.74 8.89
C TRP A 481 9.82 61.71 9.89
N ALA A 482 9.65 61.12 11.07
CA ALA A 482 10.70 61.01 12.07
C ALA A 482 11.87 60.13 11.58
N PHE A 483 11.59 58.97 10.97
CA PHE A 483 12.63 58.13 10.31
C PHE A 483 13.41 58.93 9.26
N ARG A 484 12.68 59.67 8.44
CA ARG A 484 13.23 60.51 7.38
C ARG A 484 14.13 61.60 7.94
N MET A 485 13.68 62.36 8.94
CA MET A 485 14.44 63.45 9.52
C MET A 485 15.75 62.95 10.13
N ARG A 486 15.72 61.80 10.82
CA ARG A 486 16.94 61.21 11.36
C ARG A 486 17.90 60.81 10.25
N ALA A 487 17.40 60.22 9.16
CA ALA A 487 18.21 59.93 7.98
C ALA A 487 18.82 61.21 7.37
N LEU A 488 18.04 62.28 7.21
CA LEU A 488 18.50 63.57 6.66
C LEU A 488 19.63 64.20 7.49
N PHE A 489 19.56 64.07 8.82
CA PHE A 489 20.56 64.60 9.75
C PHE A 489 21.67 63.60 10.10
N GLY A 490 21.68 62.40 9.53
CA GLY A 490 22.68 61.37 9.84
C GLY A 490 22.59 60.85 11.28
N ALA A 491 21.44 60.99 11.93
CA ALA A 491 21.21 60.50 13.28
C ALA A 491 20.86 59.01 13.26
N GLN A 492 21.31 58.27 14.29
CA GLN A 492 20.97 56.85 14.47
C GLN A 492 19.46 56.66 14.49
N GLN A 493 18.90 55.71 13.73
CA GLN A 493 17.44 55.50 13.70
C GLN A 493 16.87 55.09 15.08
N PHE A 494 15.62 55.47 15.37
CA PHE A 494 14.95 55.10 16.63
C PHE A 494 14.82 53.58 16.81
N TYR A 495 14.58 52.91 15.68
CA TYR A 495 14.43 51.48 15.60
C TYR A 495 15.50 50.98 14.65
N GLU A 496 16.38 50.13 15.14
CA GLU A 496 17.51 49.60 14.39
C GLU A 496 17.57 48.08 14.58
N MET A 497 17.70 47.35 13.49
CA MET A 497 17.98 45.91 13.53
C MET A 497 19.48 45.71 13.33
N ARG A 498 20.23 45.46 14.41
CA ARG A 498 21.66 45.20 14.31
C ARG A 498 21.91 43.77 13.86
N ILE A 499 23.08 43.55 13.27
CA ILE A 499 23.51 42.21 12.85
C ILE A 499 23.51 41.23 14.03
N SER A 500 23.93 41.69 15.22
CA SER A 500 23.90 40.89 16.45
C SER A 500 22.49 40.47 16.87
N ASP A 501 21.48 41.27 16.56
CA ASP A 501 20.09 41.01 16.97
C ASP A 501 19.47 39.84 16.18
N PHE A 502 20.09 39.38 15.09
CA PHE A 502 19.70 38.15 14.39
C PHE A 502 20.15 36.88 15.14
N GLY A 503 21.17 36.98 16.00
CA GLY A 503 21.82 35.83 16.63
C GLY A 503 22.22 34.76 15.60
N PRO A 504 21.82 33.48 15.80
CA PRO A 504 22.15 32.39 14.88
C PRO A 504 21.38 32.46 13.55
N TYR A 505 20.40 33.36 13.42
CA TYR A 505 19.52 33.44 12.25
C TYR A 505 20.01 34.44 11.19
N ARG A 506 21.20 35.03 11.37
CA ARG A 506 21.77 36.00 10.43
C ARG A 506 21.81 35.41 9.02
N PRO A 507 21.33 36.13 8.00
CA PRO A 507 21.48 35.69 6.62
C PRO A 507 22.96 35.62 6.25
N THR A 508 23.41 34.46 5.79
CA THR A 508 24.71 34.27 5.11
C THR A 508 24.59 34.55 3.61
N ALA A 509 23.37 34.41 3.08
CA ALA A 509 23.01 34.64 1.69
C ALA A 509 21.82 35.60 1.60
N MET A 510 21.79 36.41 0.53
CA MET A 510 20.66 37.25 0.15
C MET A 510 20.24 36.96 -1.29
N THR A 511 18.94 36.92 -1.55
CA THR A 511 18.42 36.99 -2.92
C THR A 511 18.69 38.37 -3.52
N ARG A 512 18.65 38.49 -4.86
CA ARG A 512 18.80 39.80 -5.53
C ARG A 512 17.79 40.84 -5.04
N THR A 513 16.54 40.44 -4.79
CA THR A 513 15.50 41.32 -4.24
C THR A 513 15.77 41.73 -2.80
N GLU A 514 16.32 40.84 -1.97
CA GLU A 514 16.73 41.20 -0.60
C GLU A 514 17.91 42.19 -0.61
N ALA A 515 18.89 41.99 -1.49
CA ALA A 515 20.00 42.91 -1.67
C ALA A 515 19.53 44.28 -2.21
N GLU A 516 18.60 44.30 -3.17
CA GLU A 516 17.98 45.54 -3.68
C GLU A 516 17.32 46.31 -2.54
N ARG A 517 16.52 45.63 -1.70
CA ARG A 517 15.85 46.25 -0.56
C ARG A 517 16.83 46.73 0.49
N TYR A 518 17.88 45.95 0.79
CA TYR A 518 18.92 46.30 1.75
C TYR A 518 19.70 47.55 1.31
N LEU A 519 20.13 47.60 0.05
CA LEU A 519 20.84 48.74 -0.53
C LEU A 519 19.91 49.90 -0.94
N ASN A 520 18.60 49.67 -0.90
CA ASN A 520 17.56 50.52 -1.46
C ASN A 520 17.91 51.02 -2.87
N CYS A 521 18.25 50.12 -3.79
CA CYS A 521 18.65 50.47 -5.16
C CYS A 521 17.65 49.92 -6.19
N TYR A 522 17.96 50.01 -7.48
CA TYR A 522 17.19 49.35 -8.54
C TYR A 522 17.79 47.99 -8.89
N PRO A 523 17.02 47.07 -9.52
CA PRO A 523 17.56 45.78 -9.97
C PRO A 523 18.79 45.90 -10.88
N ALA A 524 18.81 46.91 -11.76
CA ALA A 524 19.95 47.17 -12.65
C ALA A 524 21.23 47.53 -11.89
N ASP A 525 21.11 48.15 -10.71
CA ASP A 525 22.26 48.49 -9.87
C ASP A 525 22.89 47.22 -9.29
N ILE A 526 22.08 46.25 -8.86
CA ILE A 526 22.56 44.96 -8.37
C ILE A 526 23.38 44.23 -9.44
N THR A 527 22.88 44.21 -10.69
CA THR A 527 23.60 43.59 -11.81
C THR A 527 24.97 44.25 -12.03
N ARG A 528 25.02 45.58 -12.10
CA ARG A 528 26.28 46.33 -12.27
C ARG A 528 27.26 46.10 -11.12
N LEU A 529 26.77 46.01 -9.89
CA LEU A 529 27.62 45.73 -8.73
C LEU A 529 28.18 44.30 -8.72
N ILE A 530 27.46 43.33 -9.28
CA ILE A 530 27.97 41.97 -9.48
C ILE A 530 29.06 41.98 -10.56
N GLU A 531 28.80 42.61 -11.71
CA GLU A 531 29.73 42.67 -12.85
C GLU A 531 31.04 43.37 -12.50
N SER A 532 30.98 44.40 -11.67
CA SER A 532 32.15 45.14 -11.17
C SER A 532 32.86 44.47 -9.98
N GLY A 533 32.41 43.28 -9.55
CA GLY A 533 33.02 42.53 -8.45
C GLY A 533 32.79 43.13 -7.05
N ASN A 534 31.89 44.11 -6.92
CA ASN A 534 31.56 44.74 -5.64
C ASN A 534 30.63 43.87 -4.77
N LEU A 535 29.82 43.01 -5.40
CA LEU A 535 29.01 42.02 -4.72
C LEU A 535 29.44 40.61 -5.14
N THR A 536 29.61 39.74 -4.16
CA THR A 536 30.08 38.37 -4.39
C THR A 536 28.88 37.43 -4.54
N LEU A 537 28.80 36.70 -5.66
CA LEU A 537 27.87 35.58 -5.82
C LEU A 537 28.37 34.37 -5.02
N LEU A 538 27.45 33.58 -4.45
CA LEU A 538 27.81 32.32 -3.81
C LEU A 538 28.09 31.25 -4.87
N SER A 539 29.19 30.52 -4.72
CA SER A 539 29.61 29.45 -5.65
C SER A 539 28.52 28.41 -5.87
N ASP A 540 27.82 28.06 -4.79
CA ASP A 540 26.90 26.94 -4.77
C ASP A 540 25.49 27.32 -5.25
N ASN A 541 25.23 28.64 -5.42
CA ASN A 541 23.97 29.14 -5.95
C ASN A 541 24.17 30.52 -6.60
N PRO A 542 24.32 30.59 -7.94
CA PRO A 542 24.56 31.84 -8.65
C PRO A 542 23.36 32.81 -8.65
N ALA A 543 22.20 32.38 -8.13
CA ALA A 543 21.06 33.27 -7.89
C ALA A 543 21.12 33.99 -6.54
N SER A 544 22.09 33.65 -5.67
CA SER A 544 22.25 34.21 -4.33
C SER A 544 23.56 34.99 -4.17
N LEU A 545 23.49 36.08 -3.41
CA LEU A 545 24.60 36.97 -3.08
C LEU A 545 25.11 36.67 -1.67
N CYS A 546 26.42 36.79 -1.45
CA CYS A 546 27.02 36.75 -0.12
C CYS A 546 26.52 37.95 0.70
N ALA A 547 25.78 37.68 1.78
CA ALA A 547 25.20 38.72 2.62
C ALA A 547 26.28 39.68 3.16
N ALA A 548 27.44 39.16 3.55
CA ALA A 548 28.54 39.97 4.06
C ALA A 548 29.07 40.98 3.02
N SER A 549 29.13 40.62 1.73
CA SER A 549 29.53 41.58 0.68
C SER A 549 28.49 42.69 0.49
N VAL A 550 27.20 42.35 0.54
CA VAL A 550 26.09 43.32 0.43
C VAL A 550 26.10 44.27 1.63
N GLU A 551 26.25 43.73 2.84
CA GLU A 551 26.32 44.51 4.08
C GLU A 551 27.56 45.42 4.10
N THR A 552 28.73 44.91 3.68
CA THR A 552 29.96 45.70 3.59
C THR A 552 29.82 46.85 2.59
N PHE A 553 29.30 46.56 1.40
CA PHE A 553 29.04 47.58 0.38
C PHE A 553 28.03 48.62 0.89
N GLY A 554 26.92 48.15 1.45
CA GLY A 554 25.88 48.96 2.03
C GLY A 554 26.38 49.86 3.15
N SER A 555 27.33 49.43 3.98
CA SER A 555 27.91 50.27 5.04
C SER A 555 28.76 51.44 4.52
N ARG A 556 29.28 51.34 3.29
CA ARG A 556 30.17 52.33 2.68
C ARG A 556 29.45 53.26 1.70
N TYR A 557 28.42 52.76 1.02
CA TYR A 557 27.82 53.44 -0.11
C TYR A 557 26.30 53.63 0.04
N VAL A 558 25.80 54.77 -0.43
CA VAL A 558 24.38 55.16 -0.45
C VAL A 558 23.89 55.24 -1.90
N SER A 559 22.72 54.67 -2.17
CA SER A 559 22.14 54.66 -3.52
C SER A 559 21.46 55.99 -3.85
N THR A 560 21.25 56.26 -5.15
CA THR A 560 20.47 57.43 -5.58
C THR A 560 19.00 57.34 -5.12
N ARG A 561 18.42 56.13 -5.08
CA ARG A 561 17.05 55.89 -4.62
C ARG A 561 16.90 56.11 -3.11
N GLU A 562 17.91 55.78 -2.32
CA GLU A 562 17.96 56.10 -0.89
C GLU A 562 18.01 57.60 -0.65
N ILE A 563 18.86 58.31 -1.39
CA ILE A 563 18.92 59.78 -1.31
C ILE A 563 17.57 60.39 -1.67
N ALA A 564 16.95 59.95 -2.77
CA ALA A 564 15.64 60.44 -3.20
C ALA A 564 14.56 60.21 -2.14
N ALA A 565 14.53 59.03 -1.51
CA ALA A 565 13.62 58.73 -0.40
C ALA A 565 13.85 59.67 0.80
N ILE A 566 15.11 59.96 1.14
CA ILE A 566 15.45 60.90 2.22
C ILE A 566 15.02 62.33 1.88
N VAL A 567 15.00 62.75 0.61
CA VAL A 567 14.64 64.13 0.23
C VAL A 567 13.18 64.35 -0.21
N LEU A 568 12.33 63.30 -0.23
CA LEU A 568 10.91 63.36 -0.68
C LEU A 568 10.73 64.16 -1.96
N SER A 569 11.66 64.02 -2.87
CA SER A 569 11.63 64.76 -4.10
C SER A 569 11.75 63.78 -5.25
N THR A 570 10.83 63.87 -6.20
CA THR A 570 10.91 63.24 -7.53
C THR A 570 12.06 63.84 -8.36
N TRP A 571 13.18 64.24 -7.72
CA TRP A 571 14.42 64.80 -8.30
C TRP A 571 15.13 63.89 -9.31
N VAL A 572 14.47 62.82 -9.76
CA VAL A 572 14.97 61.90 -10.78
C VAL A 572 14.81 62.49 -12.19
N GLU A 573 13.97 63.50 -12.42
CA GLU A 573 13.81 63.98 -13.81
C GLU A 573 14.82 65.03 -14.26
N GLU A 574 15.39 65.90 -13.39
CA GLU A 574 16.54 66.74 -13.81
C GLU A 574 17.44 67.15 -12.64
N PRO A 575 18.58 66.48 -12.40
CA PRO A 575 19.71 67.12 -11.76
C PRO A 575 20.47 67.89 -12.83
N ASP A 576 20.41 69.22 -12.72
CA ASP A 576 21.35 70.19 -13.26
C ASP A 576 22.74 69.54 -13.48
N ARG A 577 23.17 69.44 -14.75
CA ARG A 577 24.38 68.72 -15.18
C ARG A 577 25.64 69.18 -14.43
N GLY A 578 25.62 70.37 -13.83
CA GLY A 578 26.74 70.95 -13.08
C GLY A 578 27.12 70.24 -11.76
N HIS A 579 26.21 69.49 -11.12
CA HIS A 579 26.51 68.88 -9.81
C HIS A 579 26.99 67.42 -9.87
N ARG A 580 26.85 66.74 -11.02
CA ARG A 580 27.30 65.34 -11.17
C ARG A 580 28.82 65.17 -11.00
N ASN A 581 29.60 66.20 -11.30
CA ASN A 581 31.07 66.15 -11.25
C ASN A 581 31.67 66.45 -9.87
N GLN A 582 30.86 66.87 -8.89
CA GLN A 582 31.38 67.35 -7.59
C GLN A 582 31.50 66.26 -6.51
N PHE A 583 30.81 65.13 -6.69
CA PHE A 583 30.89 64.00 -5.76
C PHE A 583 31.24 62.73 -6.55
N PRO A 584 32.42 62.12 -6.34
CA PRO A 584 32.80 60.92 -7.05
C PRO A 584 31.79 59.81 -6.77
N ARG A 585 31.30 59.18 -7.83
CA ARG A 585 30.36 58.06 -7.74
C ARG A 585 31.07 56.76 -8.04
N HIS A 586 30.79 55.74 -7.24
CA HIS A 586 31.22 54.37 -7.47
C HIS A 586 30.02 53.58 -7.98
N GLU A 587 30.03 53.23 -9.28
CA GLU A 587 28.92 52.51 -9.95
C GLU A 587 27.54 53.20 -9.82
N GLY A 588 27.51 54.52 -9.64
CA GLY A 588 26.29 55.30 -9.43
C GLY A 588 25.85 55.45 -7.97
N PHE A 589 26.62 54.90 -7.02
CA PHE A 589 26.47 55.13 -5.59
C PHE A 589 27.42 56.21 -5.09
N LEU A 590 27.07 56.85 -3.99
CA LEU A 590 27.90 57.86 -3.32
C LEU A 590 28.49 57.26 -2.04
N HIS A 591 29.65 57.73 -1.61
CA HIS A 591 30.22 57.28 -0.34
C HIS A 591 29.41 57.88 0.82
N ARG A 592 28.98 57.05 1.78
CA ARG A 592 28.15 57.47 2.92
C ARG A 592 28.82 58.55 3.77
N ALA A 593 30.14 58.48 3.92
CA ALA A 593 30.88 59.50 4.67
C ALA A 593 30.76 60.89 4.05
N ASP A 594 30.47 60.99 2.75
CA ASP A 594 30.31 62.27 2.03
C ASP A 594 28.89 62.84 2.16
N LEU A 595 27.92 61.98 2.51
CA LEU A 595 26.50 62.32 2.54
C LEU A 595 26.19 63.43 3.55
N HIS A 596 26.80 63.33 4.74
CA HIS A 596 26.54 64.20 5.89
C HIS A 596 27.68 65.18 6.21
N ARG A 597 28.70 65.30 5.35
CA ARG A 597 29.74 66.33 5.53
C ARG A 597 29.12 67.74 5.57
N PRO A 598 29.77 68.71 6.23
CA PRO A 598 29.29 70.10 6.28
C PRO A 598 28.98 70.72 4.91
N ASP A 599 29.69 70.30 3.87
CA ASP A 599 29.57 70.68 2.46
C ASP A 599 28.96 69.58 1.56
N GLY A 600 28.57 68.46 2.18
CA GLY A 600 28.02 67.27 1.53
C GLY A 600 26.62 67.44 0.97
N ILE A 601 26.15 66.41 0.26
CA ILE A 601 24.86 66.41 -0.44
C ILE A 601 23.69 66.77 0.49
N MET A 602 23.63 66.22 1.71
CA MET A 602 22.52 66.52 2.63
C MET A 602 22.61 67.94 3.21
N ALA A 603 23.80 68.52 3.38
CA ALA A 603 23.93 69.91 3.80
C ALA A 603 23.39 70.88 2.72
N ARG A 604 23.72 70.61 1.46
CA ARG A 604 23.23 71.38 0.31
C ARG A 604 21.73 71.23 0.10
N LEU A 605 21.22 70.01 0.19
CA LEU A 605 19.78 69.76 0.07
C LEU A 605 18.99 70.40 1.22
N ARG A 606 19.50 70.38 2.45
CA ARG A 606 18.90 71.14 3.58
C ARG A 606 18.84 72.63 3.29
N ALA A 607 19.91 73.21 2.75
CA ALA A 607 19.94 74.62 2.36
C ALA A 607 18.95 74.94 1.24
N HIS A 608 18.85 74.07 0.22
CA HIS A 608 17.96 74.24 -0.91
C HIS A 608 16.47 74.12 -0.53
N LEU A 609 16.13 73.14 0.31
CA LEU A 609 14.77 72.94 0.83
C LEU A 609 14.34 74.03 1.82
N ARG A 610 15.17 75.05 2.08
CA ARG A 610 14.97 76.09 3.09
C ARG A 610 14.59 75.52 4.46
N LEU A 611 15.05 74.31 4.77
CA LEU A 611 14.85 73.72 6.08
C LEU A 611 15.71 74.53 7.05
N PRO A 612 15.13 75.07 8.14
CA PRO A 612 15.90 75.89 9.08
C PRO A 612 17.11 75.11 9.57
N ARG A 613 18.30 75.73 9.52
CA ARG A 613 19.58 75.15 10.02
C ARG A 613 19.47 74.63 11.46
N ARG A 614 18.49 75.14 12.20
CA ARG A 614 18.02 74.66 13.50
C ARG A 614 16.58 74.14 13.37
N VAL A 615 16.40 72.90 12.89
CA VAL A 615 15.47 72.02 13.61
C VAL A 615 16.29 71.49 14.78
N VAL A 616 16.51 72.37 15.75
CA VAL A 616 16.92 71.95 17.08
C VAL A 616 15.71 71.23 17.61
N MET A 617 15.82 69.90 17.71
CA MET A 617 15.31 69.15 18.86
C MET A 617 15.53 70.05 20.10
N GLY A 618 14.52 70.84 20.45
CA GLY A 618 14.66 72.08 21.21
C GLY A 618 13.50 72.28 22.18
N PRO A 619 13.77 72.81 23.38
CA PRO A 619 12.85 72.78 24.48
C PRO A 619 11.63 73.65 24.22
N ALA A 620 10.50 73.13 24.69
CA ALA A 620 9.16 73.67 24.56
C ALA A 620 9.10 75.19 24.72
N THR A 621 8.60 75.91 23.70
CA THR A 621 7.73 77.06 23.91
C THR A 621 6.77 77.32 22.74
N ARG A 622 5.48 77.34 23.10
CA ARG A 622 4.29 77.96 22.47
C ARG A 622 3.81 77.46 21.09
N ARG A 623 3.20 76.26 21.14
CA ARG A 623 1.92 75.76 20.53
C ARG A 623 1.69 75.91 19.00
N PRO A 624 1.05 74.91 18.34
CA PRO A 624 0.05 73.98 18.91
C PRO A 624 0.64 72.65 19.42
N ASN A 625 0.24 72.34 20.65
CA ASN A 625 0.41 71.14 21.48
C ASN A 625 0.82 69.81 20.82
N TYR A 626 2.07 69.65 20.40
CA TYR A 626 2.71 68.33 20.38
C TYR A 626 4.15 68.47 20.92
N GLN A 627 4.34 68.12 22.19
CA GLN A 627 5.67 67.90 22.76
C GLN A 627 6.24 66.64 22.12
N TYR A 628 7.12 66.80 21.13
CA TYR A 628 7.71 65.65 20.45
C TYR A 628 8.76 64.96 21.34
N GLU A 629 9.55 65.67 22.15
CA GLU A 629 10.70 65.05 22.84
C GLU A 629 10.36 64.22 24.09
N SER A 630 9.22 64.45 24.75
CA SER A 630 8.84 63.66 25.94
C SER A 630 8.29 62.26 25.60
N VAL A 631 7.93 62.01 24.34
CA VAL A 631 7.40 60.71 23.87
C VAL A 631 8.51 59.76 23.40
N TRP A 632 9.70 60.28 23.10
CA TRP A 632 10.83 59.50 22.58
C TRP A 632 11.96 59.39 23.61
N GLN A 633 11.68 58.82 24.78
CA GLN A 633 12.77 58.37 25.66
C GLN A 633 13.47 57.17 24.99
N PRO A 634 14.82 57.12 24.96
CA PRO A 634 15.54 55.96 24.48
C PRO A 634 15.12 54.75 25.32
N LEU A 635 14.46 53.79 24.67
CA LEU A 635 14.08 52.52 25.27
C LEU A 635 15.33 51.87 25.86
N ILE A 636 15.38 51.75 27.20
CA ILE A 636 16.18 50.71 27.84
C ILE A 636 15.66 49.41 27.24
N ARG A 637 16.49 48.71 26.46
CA ARG A 637 16.13 47.42 25.85
C ARG A 637 15.52 46.55 26.96
N PRO A 638 14.21 46.25 26.97
CA PRO A 638 13.69 45.29 27.94
C PRO A 638 14.39 43.96 27.67
N SER A 639 14.79 43.28 28.74
CA SER A 639 15.37 41.95 28.62
C SER A 639 14.35 41.05 27.89
N THR A 640 14.80 40.34 26.86
CA THR A 640 13.95 39.38 26.11
C THR A 640 13.35 38.29 27.01
N SER A 641 13.82 38.15 28.26
CA SER A 641 13.26 37.29 29.30
C SER A 641 11.82 37.64 29.72
N ASP A 642 11.36 38.87 29.49
CA ASP A 642 10.12 39.38 30.08
C ASP A 642 8.87 39.10 29.22
N LEU A 643 9.06 38.66 27.96
CA LEU A 643 7.99 38.13 27.11
C LEU A 643 7.86 36.61 27.30
N ARG A 644 7.41 36.18 28.48
CA ARG A 644 6.92 34.81 28.64
C ARG A 644 5.50 34.75 28.09
N PHE A 645 5.37 34.36 26.83
CA PHE A 645 4.11 33.83 26.30
C PHE A 645 3.84 32.50 27.02
N THR A 646 3.11 32.52 28.12
CA THR A 646 2.59 31.31 28.74
C THR A 646 1.64 30.67 27.75
N ALA A 647 1.99 29.47 27.28
CA ALA A 647 1.07 28.63 26.53
C ALA A 647 -0.18 28.43 27.39
N VAL A 648 -1.32 28.90 26.93
CA VAL A 648 -2.61 28.59 27.53
C VAL A 648 -2.87 27.10 27.24
N SER A 649 -2.49 26.23 28.18
CA SER A 649 -2.92 24.83 28.18
C SER A 649 -4.18 24.69 29.02
N ASP A 650 -5.14 23.99 28.42
CA ASP A 650 -6.40 23.47 28.96
C ASP A 650 -7.58 24.45 29.09
N SER A 651 -8.66 24.07 28.40
CA SER A 651 -9.94 24.78 28.29
C SER A 651 -10.54 25.16 29.64
N PRO A 652 -11.28 26.28 29.63
CA PRO A 652 -12.70 26.17 29.97
C PRO A 652 -13.56 26.70 28.81
N VAL A 653 -14.66 26.00 28.59
CA VAL A 653 -15.73 26.34 27.65
C VAL A 653 -16.16 27.81 27.84
N ILE A 654 -15.74 28.70 26.93
CA ILE A 654 -16.35 30.02 26.77
C ILE A 654 -17.63 29.83 25.97
N ARG A 655 -18.77 29.84 26.66
CA ARG A 655 -20.07 30.05 26.01
C ARG A 655 -20.05 31.40 25.32
N LEU A 656 -20.02 31.39 23.99
CA LEU A 656 -20.34 32.54 23.15
C LEU A 656 -21.75 33.04 23.50
N ARG A 657 -21.85 34.13 24.27
CA ARG A 657 -23.04 34.98 24.25
C ARG A 657 -23.03 35.77 22.94
N SER A 658 -23.71 35.22 21.95
CA SER A 658 -24.46 35.90 20.89
C SER A 658 -24.10 37.38 20.65
N VAL A 659 -23.30 37.62 19.62
CA VAL A 659 -23.36 38.85 18.83
C VAL A 659 -24.63 38.77 17.98
N SER A 660 -25.74 39.30 18.49
CA SER A 660 -27.00 39.47 17.75
C SER A 660 -27.59 40.84 18.08
N ARG A 661 -26.85 41.90 17.71
CA ARG A 661 -27.39 43.27 17.56
C ARG A 661 -26.53 44.00 16.54
N LEU A 662 -26.90 43.90 15.26
CA LEU A 662 -26.57 44.87 14.20
C LEU A 662 -27.17 44.44 12.83
N LEU A 663 -28.42 43.95 12.81
CA LEU A 663 -29.15 43.68 11.57
C LEU A 663 -30.67 43.92 11.68
N ASP A 664 -31.13 44.85 12.53
CA ASP A 664 -32.51 45.33 12.51
C ASP A 664 -32.51 46.86 12.49
N ALA A 665 -32.34 47.43 11.31
CA ALA A 665 -32.65 48.83 11.00
C ALA A 665 -32.86 49.00 9.48
N GLN A 666 -33.76 48.20 8.92
CA GLN A 666 -34.43 48.48 7.64
C GLN A 666 -35.77 47.72 7.61
N GLN A 667 -36.78 48.25 8.29
CA GLN A 667 -38.21 48.18 7.94
C GLN A 667 -39.02 48.84 9.07
N ASP A 668 -39.10 50.17 9.02
CA ASP A 668 -40.30 51.01 9.15
C ASP A 668 -39.91 52.49 9.06
#